data_AF-A0A1G8C0P5-F1
#
_entry.id   AF-A0A1G8C0P5-F1
#
_cell.length_a   1.000
_cell.length_b   1.000
_cell.length_c   1.000
_cell.angle_alpha   90.00
_cell.angle_beta   90.00
_cell.angle_gamma   90.00
#
_symmetry.space_group_name_H-M   'P 1'
#
loop_
_entity.id
_entity.type
_entity.pdbx_description
1 polymer ?
#
loop_
_entity_poly.entity_id
_entity_poly.type
_entity_poly.pdbx_seq_one_letter_code
_entity_poly.pdbx_strand_id
1 'polypeptide(L)'
;MPKFLTFPIFLLMLSGIFLDNAAAQEEDSAAELAVDMVGSNDQDFLTSELVQYVFEESKGIYLPRYAREQKGLGREVERSEVQAGDVVFFQGSSLMSGIYIDNGRFVIVTSDGITERNLDKSSYWSDAYVGANRYPEEEFTVDDPAAQLAINSTGENNKDFITSELVQFIYDKTKNISLPRSASDQWLLGENIEQEHLQPGDVVFFQGTYLMSGIYIDNGRFVIVTSSGISERDMKTSDYWSSTYVGAKRYITETPVPARAGNDIVEQARSLIGSPYNQNGEDPENGFSTGTLVHYVYQEVTGSWLSKRPAGLYDAGKKINQDELQPGDIVFFKGSEGLISGIYTGDRQFIIASSSGVRERHLDYHTYYAERYAGAVRYPDELLKKSDPSTYADHENPVIREAIKYMGTPYLMTGSTHDAFDCSFLIQTVFRDAADVYLPRISYKQWEVGKTILEAGTDIYSIELDNHIKPGDVLYFSGTWQEDISHTAVYLGDDHIIHATGEEGETTISYMNEYWKEHFTGVKRFDDLTIQYDDGAVFEAYQLLGTEYHLGGASPEQGFDTGGLVQYVYNEGLNIDLPRYGDEQWQEGTEVSRGQIESGDLMFFQGSSLIPAVYIGNNQIIVATQFSGVAVIDLTTSAYWPPRYVGSRTYERSEEESREAQLAEAYSGESYAGTSGEFIKQVFEEGSGIILPATMDMLRQHGEKVHIEELERGDIMFFAGEDGGDTAELAAIYLGEGRFAAVLGETVAVTDMNTDQYWIERLLEGRRLTEQPL
;
A
#
# COMPACT_ATOMS: atom_id res chain seq x y z
N MET A 1 22.60 -52.74 61.75
CA MET A 1 21.67 -53.27 60.72
C MET A 1 22.40 -53.31 59.38
N PRO A 2 22.01 -54.16 58.41
CA PRO A 2 22.91 -55.22 57.89
C PRO A 2 23.86 -54.79 56.73
N LYS A 3 25.12 -55.30 56.65
CA LYS A 3 25.61 -56.54 55.96
C LYS A 3 25.54 -56.46 54.42
N PHE A 4 26.47 -56.96 53.59
CA PHE A 4 27.83 -57.59 53.67
C PHE A 4 28.49 -57.35 52.26
N LEU A 5 29.59 -57.91 51.72
CA LEU A 5 30.69 -58.90 51.95
C LEU A 5 31.87 -58.35 51.05
N THR A 6 33.19 -58.35 51.28
CA THR A 6 34.23 -59.35 51.68
C THR A 6 34.29 -60.60 50.77
N PHE A 7 35.42 -61.14 50.27
CA PHE A 7 36.87 -60.81 50.32
C PHE A 7 37.60 -61.53 49.12
N PRO A 8 38.96 -61.46 48.93
CA PRO A 8 39.64 -61.73 47.64
C PRO A 8 40.78 -62.81 47.66
N ILE A 9 41.64 -62.82 46.62
CA ILE A 9 43.02 -63.38 46.51
C ILE A 9 43.21 -64.92 46.65
N PHE A 10 43.83 -65.56 45.63
CA PHE A 10 45.02 -66.47 45.65
C PHE A 10 45.26 -66.96 44.19
N LEU A 11 46.43 -66.87 43.51
CA LEU A 11 47.84 -67.26 43.75
C LEU A 11 48.16 -68.71 43.27
N LEU A 12 49.40 -68.92 42.77
CA LEU A 12 50.04 -70.17 42.27
C LEU A 12 49.74 -70.55 40.80
N MET A 13 50.59 -71.29 40.09
CA MET A 13 52.06 -71.27 39.92
C MET A 13 52.44 -72.27 38.80
N LEU A 14 53.48 -71.96 38.02
CA LEU A 14 54.27 -72.83 37.11
C LEU A 14 53.78 -74.27 36.81
N SER A 15 53.53 -74.54 35.53
CA SER A 15 54.46 -75.33 34.69
C SER A 15 54.07 -75.21 33.21
N GLY A 16 55.04 -75.25 32.30
CA GLY A 16 54.82 -74.98 30.87
C GLY A 16 55.29 -76.11 29.96
N ILE A 17 54.68 -76.20 28.78
CA ILE A 17 55.16 -76.92 27.60
C ILE A 17 55.13 -75.93 26.43
N PHE A 18 56.05 -76.08 25.48
CA PHE A 18 56.22 -75.16 24.35
C PHE A 18 55.15 -75.32 23.26
N LEU A 19 54.77 -74.18 22.69
CA LEU A 19 54.49 -73.91 21.26
C LEU A 19 54.13 -75.09 20.34
N ASP A 20 53.03 -74.91 19.61
CA ASP A 20 53.17 -74.76 18.15
C ASP A 20 52.19 -73.69 17.62
N ASN A 21 52.43 -73.20 16.40
CA ASN A 21 51.76 -72.00 15.88
C ASN A 21 50.33 -72.25 15.38
N ALA A 22 49.39 -71.46 15.89
CA ALA A 22 48.25 -70.95 15.14
C ALA A 22 48.14 -69.45 15.40
N ALA A 23 48.25 -68.62 14.37
CA ALA A 23 47.88 -67.22 14.49
C ALA A 23 46.36 -67.16 14.51
N ALA A 24 45.78 -66.54 15.54
CA ALA A 24 44.37 -66.18 15.50
C ALA A 24 44.18 -65.16 14.37
N GLN A 25 43.19 -65.38 13.52
CA GLN A 25 42.58 -64.25 12.82
C GLN A 25 41.84 -63.43 13.88
N GLU A 26 41.95 -62.11 13.82
CA GLU A 26 40.96 -61.25 14.47
C GLU A 26 39.63 -61.47 13.74
N GLU A 27 38.57 -61.77 14.49
CA GLU A 27 37.24 -62.01 13.94
C GLU A 27 36.60 -60.65 13.62
N ASP A 28 36.03 -60.50 12.42
CA ASP A 28 35.47 -59.23 11.95
C ASP A 28 34.11 -58.97 12.60
N SER A 29 33.91 -57.79 13.19
CA SER A 29 32.70 -57.47 13.97
C SER A 29 31.41 -57.55 13.15
N ALA A 30 31.44 -57.26 11.85
CA ALA A 30 30.29 -57.40 10.97
C ALA A 30 30.02 -58.87 10.61
N ALA A 31 31.06 -59.70 10.53
CA ALA A 31 30.89 -61.15 10.38
C ALA A 31 30.37 -61.81 11.67
N GLU A 32 30.87 -61.41 12.85
CA GLU A 32 30.42 -61.90 14.16
C GLU A 32 28.92 -61.59 14.37
N LEU A 33 28.53 -60.31 14.25
CA LEU A 33 27.13 -59.89 14.42
C LEU A 33 26.20 -60.54 13.37
N ALA A 34 26.65 -60.69 12.11
CA ALA A 34 25.87 -61.37 11.10
C ALA A 34 25.60 -62.86 11.44
N VAL A 35 26.57 -63.55 12.07
CA VAL A 35 26.40 -64.95 12.51
C VAL A 35 25.44 -65.04 13.70
N ASP A 36 25.54 -64.14 14.68
CA ASP A 36 24.64 -64.09 15.83
C ASP A 36 23.18 -63.79 15.43
N MET A 37 22.96 -63.11 14.31
CA MET A 37 21.63 -62.85 13.75
C MET A 37 21.02 -64.02 12.95
N VAL A 38 21.70 -65.16 12.80
CA VAL A 38 21.16 -66.32 12.04
C VAL A 38 19.99 -66.97 12.77
N GLY A 39 18.78 -66.80 12.22
CA GLY A 39 17.54 -67.25 12.84
C GLY A 39 16.28 -66.77 12.12
N SER A 40 15.18 -66.66 12.87
CA SER A 40 13.93 -66.06 12.39
C SER A 40 14.13 -64.57 12.08
N ASN A 41 13.61 -64.13 10.92
CA ASN A 41 13.68 -62.72 10.52
C ASN A 41 12.56 -61.91 11.20
N ASP A 42 12.55 -61.88 12.54
CA ASP A 42 11.47 -61.28 13.34
C ASP A 42 11.43 -59.73 13.28
N GLN A 43 12.31 -59.12 12.48
CA GLN A 43 12.36 -57.69 12.15
C GLN A 43 12.00 -57.40 10.67
N ASP A 44 11.57 -58.42 9.90
CA ASP A 44 11.19 -58.32 8.48
C ASP A 44 12.25 -57.71 7.53
N PHE A 45 13.55 -57.74 7.89
CA PHE A 45 14.65 -57.18 7.08
C PHE A 45 14.64 -57.68 5.63
N LEU A 46 14.87 -56.80 4.66
CA LEU A 46 15.33 -57.16 3.32
C LEU A 46 16.84 -57.48 3.32
N THR A 47 17.32 -58.16 2.27
CA THR A 47 18.73 -58.59 2.14
C THR A 47 19.73 -57.44 2.36
N SER A 48 19.52 -56.28 1.73
CA SER A 48 20.38 -55.12 1.89
C SER A 48 20.14 -54.32 3.18
N GLU A 49 18.97 -54.45 3.80
CA GLU A 49 18.67 -53.81 5.09
C GLU A 49 19.35 -54.53 6.25
N LEU A 50 19.47 -55.86 6.18
CA LEU A 50 20.33 -56.64 7.10
C LEU A 50 21.79 -56.18 6.99
N VAL A 51 22.29 -55.99 5.76
CA VAL A 51 23.67 -55.51 5.53
C VAL A 51 23.87 -54.09 6.08
N GLN A 52 22.89 -53.21 5.89
CA GLN A 52 22.88 -51.87 6.47
C GLN A 52 22.94 -51.91 8.00
N TYR A 53 21.99 -52.62 8.63
CA TYR A 53 21.88 -52.73 10.09
C TYR A 53 23.15 -53.30 10.73
N VAL A 54 23.71 -54.38 10.18
CA VAL A 54 24.91 -55.00 10.74
C VAL A 54 26.12 -54.06 10.65
N PHE A 55 26.32 -53.34 9.54
CA PHE A 55 27.45 -52.39 9.42
C PHE A 55 27.28 -51.15 10.30
N GLU A 56 26.05 -50.69 10.50
CA GLU A 56 25.72 -49.59 11.40
C GLU A 56 26.02 -49.96 12.86
N GLU A 57 25.52 -51.11 13.35
CA GLU A 57 25.69 -51.55 14.74
C GLU A 57 27.10 -52.07 15.07
N SER A 58 27.76 -52.79 14.15
CA SER A 58 29.07 -53.42 14.42
C SER A 58 30.29 -52.58 14.07
N LYS A 59 30.13 -51.54 13.23
CA LYS A 59 31.23 -50.70 12.73
C LYS A 59 30.92 -49.20 12.66
N GLY A 60 29.68 -48.77 12.93
CA GLY A 60 29.26 -47.37 12.75
C GLY A 60 29.20 -46.92 11.28
N ILE A 61 29.24 -47.85 10.33
CA ILE A 61 29.29 -47.55 8.89
C ILE A 61 27.85 -47.57 8.34
N TYR A 62 27.27 -46.40 8.11
CA TYR A 62 25.95 -46.30 7.51
C TYR A 62 25.97 -46.64 6.00
N LEU A 63 25.59 -47.88 5.65
CA LEU A 63 25.46 -48.29 4.26
C LEU A 63 24.06 -47.94 3.70
N PRO A 64 23.92 -47.55 2.42
CA PRO A 64 22.63 -47.25 1.81
C PRO A 64 21.67 -48.44 1.84
N ARG A 65 20.37 -48.16 1.80
CA ARG A 65 19.29 -49.16 1.91
C ARG A 65 19.29 -50.21 0.79
N TYR A 66 19.75 -49.86 -0.41
CA TYR A 66 19.66 -50.74 -1.59
C TYR A 66 21.01 -51.35 -1.99
N ALA A 67 21.03 -52.66 -2.26
CA ALA A 67 22.24 -53.40 -2.65
C ALA A 67 23.02 -52.79 -3.84
N ARG A 68 22.35 -52.07 -4.75
CA ARG A 68 23.00 -51.38 -5.89
C ARG A 68 23.86 -50.21 -5.43
N GLU A 69 23.36 -49.41 -4.49
CA GLU A 69 24.06 -48.25 -3.92
C GLU A 69 25.21 -48.73 -3.02
N GLN A 70 24.97 -49.78 -2.23
CA GLN A 70 26.01 -50.47 -1.48
C GLN A 70 27.18 -50.88 -2.39
N LYS A 71 26.91 -51.57 -3.51
CA LYS A 71 27.95 -51.97 -4.49
C LYS A 71 28.66 -50.78 -5.16
N GLY A 72 28.08 -49.58 -5.10
CA GLY A 72 28.69 -48.35 -5.62
C GLY A 72 29.71 -47.67 -4.69
N LEU A 73 29.68 -47.97 -3.38
CA LEU A 73 30.46 -47.22 -2.38
C LEU A 73 31.71 -47.95 -1.87
N GLY A 74 31.65 -49.26 -1.66
CA GLY A 74 32.80 -50.03 -1.15
C GLY A 74 33.85 -50.29 -2.24
N ARG A 75 35.10 -50.54 -1.86
CA ARG A 75 36.15 -50.98 -2.80
C ARG A 75 35.84 -52.40 -3.29
N GLU A 76 35.76 -52.62 -4.61
CA GLU A 76 35.56 -53.96 -5.19
C GLU A 76 36.73 -54.91 -4.84
N VAL A 77 36.39 -56.18 -4.56
CA VAL A 77 37.28 -57.24 -4.11
C VAL A 77 37.17 -58.44 -5.06
N GLU A 78 38.31 -58.94 -5.53
CA GLU A 78 38.37 -60.17 -6.33
C GLU A 78 37.89 -61.39 -5.54
N ARG A 79 37.20 -62.36 -6.17
CA ARG A 79 36.61 -63.52 -5.45
C ARG A 79 37.64 -64.32 -4.63
N SER A 80 38.92 -64.28 -5.00
CA SER A 80 40.03 -64.92 -4.27
C SER A 80 40.58 -64.11 -3.08
N GLU A 81 40.18 -62.86 -2.92
CA GLU A 81 40.65 -61.93 -1.87
C GLU A 81 39.55 -61.60 -0.84
N VAL A 82 38.36 -62.21 -0.96
CA VAL A 82 37.21 -61.98 -0.07
C VAL A 82 37.50 -62.54 1.32
N GLN A 83 37.30 -61.70 2.34
CA GLN A 83 37.57 -61.97 3.75
C GLN A 83 36.32 -61.73 4.62
N ALA A 84 36.40 -62.11 5.90
CA ALA A 84 35.36 -61.82 6.89
C ALA A 84 35.00 -60.32 6.88
N GLY A 85 33.70 -60.01 6.87
CA GLY A 85 33.21 -58.63 6.86
C GLY A 85 33.11 -57.98 5.47
N ASP A 86 33.49 -58.65 4.37
CA ASP A 86 33.18 -58.14 3.02
C ASP A 86 31.69 -58.34 2.68
N VAL A 87 31.09 -57.37 1.99
CA VAL A 87 29.72 -57.53 1.46
C VAL A 87 29.78 -58.23 0.12
N VAL A 88 29.09 -59.37 0.01
CA VAL A 88 28.97 -60.18 -1.21
C VAL A 88 27.65 -59.89 -1.92
N PHE A 89 27.68 -59.78 -3.25
CA PHE A 89 26.54 -59.37 -4.07
C PHE A 89 26.04 -60.48 -4.99
N PHE A 90 24.72 -60.60 -5.11
CA PHE A 90 24.05 -61.66 -5.87
C PHE A 90 22.97 -61.12 -6.80
N GLN A 91 22.97 -61.58 -8.06
CA GLN A 91 21.98 -61.19 -9.05
C GLN A 91 20.82 -62.21 -9.10
N GLY A 92 19.69 -61.84 -8.50
CA GLY A 92 18.40 -62.52 -8.64
C GLY A 92 17.47 -61.77 -9.59
N SER A 93 16.18 -61.70 -9.24
CA SER A 93 15.22 -60.76 -9.85
C SER A 93 15.56 -59.30 -9.57
N SER A 94 16.20 -59.03 -8.43
CA SER A 94 16.90 -57.79 -8.09
C SER A 94 18.36 -58.12 -7.71
N LEU A 95 19.19 -57.10 -7.55
CA LEU A 95 20.47 -57.27 -6.85
C LEU A 95 20.20 -57.46 -5.35
N MET A 96 20.89 -58.40 -4.73
CA MET A 96 20.85 -58.72 -3.30
C MET A 96 22.26 -58.60 -2.72
N SER A 97 22.37 -58.38 -1.43
CA SER A 97 23.65 -58.36 -0.69
C SER A 97 23.59 -59.23 0.55
N GLY A 98 24.76 -59.65 1.04
CA GLY A 98 24.95 -60.41 2.27
C GLY A 98 26.37 -60.25 2.79
N ILE A 99 26.68 -60.75 3.99
CA ILE A 99 27.97 -60.53 4.66
C ILE A 99 28.79 -61.82 4.64
N TYR A 100 30.01 -61.76 4.12
CA TYR A 100 30.93 -62.91 4.09
C TYR A 100 31.54 -63.17 5.46
N ILE A 101 31.65 -64.46 5.80
CA ILE A 101 32.19 -64.94 7.08
C ILE A 101 33.58 -65.56 6.82
N ASP A 102 33.63 -66.80 6.36
CA ASP A 102 34.87 -67.55 6.12
C ASP A 102 34.63 -68.72 5.16
N ASN A 103 35.67 -69.25 4.52
CA ASN A 103 35.59 -70.54 3.79
C ASN A 103 34.40 -70.66 2.79
N GLY A 104 34.11 -69.56 2.08
CA GLY A 104 32.98 -69.44 1.15
C GLY A 104 31.62 -69.20 1.80
N ARG A 105 31.52 -69.15 3.14
CA ARG A 105 30.28 -68.89 3.90
C ARG A 105 29.92 -67.42 3.90
N PHE A 106 28.63 -67.14 3.88
CA PHE A 106 28.07 -65.79 4.03
C PHE A 106 26.67 -65.87 4.65
N VAL A 107 26.23 -64.79 5.31
CA VAL A 107 24.88 -64.65 5.85
C VAL A 107 24.04 -63.77 4.92
N ILE A 108 22.81 -64.19 4.67
CA ILE A 108 21.84 -63.46 3.84
C ILE A 108 20.40 -63.79 4.26
N VAL A 109 19.48 -62.83 4.11
CA VAL A 109 18.04 -63.08 4.25
C VAL A 109 17.55 -63.96 3.10
N THR A 110 16.77 -65.00 3.41
CA THR A 110 16.05 -65.82 2.44
C THR A 110 14.61 -66.08 2.89
N SER A 111 13.85 -66.89 2.13
CA SER A 111 12.52 -67.38 2.52
C SER A 111 12.48 -68.09 3.88
N ASP A 112 13.64 -68.54 4.37
CA ASP A 112 13.77 -69.37 5.56
C ASP A 112 14.18 -68.55 6.80
N GLY A 113 14.31 -67.22 6.66
CA GLY A 113 14.84 -66.31 7.68
C GLY A 113 16.22 -65.74 7.34
N ILE A 114 16.95 -65.27 8.34
CA ILE A 114 18.35 -64.86 8.22
C ILE A 114 19.20 -66.14 8.25
N THR A 115 19.95 -66.41 7.18
CA THR A 115 20.54 -67.75 6.96
C THR A 115 21.99 -67.72 6.51
N GLU A 116 22.77 -68.64 7.07
CA GLU A 116 24.05 -69.05 6.48
C GLU A 116 23.83 -69.75 5.13
N ARG A 117 24.63 -69.35 4.14
CA ARG A 117 24.76 -69.95 2.81
C ARG A 117 26.26 -70.09 2.48
N ASN A 118 26.60 -70.83 1.43
CA ASN A 118 28.00 -71.05 1.04
C ASN A 118 28.17 -71.05 -0.49
N LEU A 119 29.09 -70.21 -0.97
CA LEU A 119 29.39 -69.97 -2.38
C LEU A 119 29.89 -71.23 -3.10
N ASP A 120 30.76 -72.01 -2.47
CA ASP A 120 31.50 -73.08 -3.14
C ASP A 120 30.81 -74.44 -3.04
N LYS A 121 29.79 -74.56 -2.17
CA LYS A 121 28.94 -75.75 -2.00
C LYS A 121 27.58 -75.65 -2.69
N SER A 122 27.21 -74.49 -3.22
CA SER A 122 25.91 -74.26 -3.87
C SER A 122 26.07 -73.66 -5.26
N SER A 123 25.66 -74.40 -6.30
CA SER A 123 25.68 -73.90 -7.67
C SER A 123 24.85 -72.62 -7.82
N TYR A 124 23.65 -72.56 -7.21
CA TYR A 124 22.80 -71.38 -7.24
C TYR A 124 23.51 -70.11 -6.75
N TRP A 125 24.19 -70.17 -5.59
CA TRP A 125 24.89 -69.01 -5.04
C TRP A 125 26.21 -68.72 -5.75
N SER A 126 26.90 -69.73 -6.31
CA SER A 126 28.08 -69.51 -7.15
C SER A 126 27.73 -68.86 -8.51
N ASP A 127 26.62 -69.29 -9.13
CA ASP A 127 26.16 -68.80 -10.43
C ASP A 127 25.52 -67.41 -10.33
N ALA A 128 24.92 -67.09 -9.17
CA ALA A 128 24.33 -65.78 -8.89
C ALA A 128 25.34 -64.73 -8.39
N TYR A 129 26.56 -65.12 -7.98
CA TYR A 129 27.57 -64.20 -7.43
C TYR A 129 28.07 -63.21 -8.50
N VAL A 130 28.01 -61.90 -8.18
CA VAL A 130 28.39 -60.81 -9.09
C VAL A 130 29.41 -59.82 -8.51
N GLY A 131 30.19 -60.28 -7.53
CA GLY A 131 31.30 -59.52 -6.91
C GLY A 131 31.13 -59.32 -5.40
N ALA A 132 32.14 -58.72 -4.78
CA ALA A 132 32.14 -58.35 -3.37
C ALA A 132 32.81 -56.98 -3.20
N ASN A 133 32.44 -56.24 -2.15
CA ASN A 133 33.06 -54.97 -1.81
C ASN A 133 33.49 -54.94 -0.33
N ARG A 134 34.65 -54.32 -0.09
CA ARG A 134 35.18 -54.01 1.24
C ARG A 134 34.93 -52.54 1.57
N TYR A 135 34.45 -52.30 2.78
CA TYR A 135 34.31 -50.96 3.34
C TYR A 135 35.35 -50.87 4.45
N PRO A 136 36.42 -50.06 4.29
CA PRO A 136 37.45 -49.95 5.30
C PRO A 136 36.90 -49.24 6.54
N GLU A 137 37.38 -49.64 7.71
CA GLU A 137 37.31 -48.82 8.92
C GLU A 137 38.32 -47.67 8.80
N GLU A 138 38.08 -46.77 7.86
CA GLU A 138 38.59 -45.41 7.97
C GLU A 138 37.66 -44.69 8.95
N GLU A 139 38.20 -44.29 10.12
CA GLU A 139 37.53 -43.32 10.99
C GLU A 139 37.37 -42.02 10.19
N PHE A 140 36.20 -41.83 9.56
CA PHE A 140 35.81 -40.56 8.94
C PHE A 140 35.53 -39.53 10.04
N THR A 141 36.60 -39.10 10.69
CA THR A 141 36.62 -37.97 11.63
C THR A 141 36.33 -36.69 10.85
N VAL A 142 35.08 -36.25 10.92
CA VAL A 142 34.60 -35.01 10.28
C VAL A 142 35.12 -33.82 11.09
N ASP A 143 36.39 -33.49 10.88
CA ASP A 143 37.17 -32.52 11.67
C ASP A 143 36.68 -31.05 11.54
N ASP A 144 35.69 -30.77 10.69
CA ASP A 144 35.04 -29.46 10.62
C ASP A 144 33.84 -29.35 11.57
N PRO A 145 33.83 -28.40 12.52
CA PRO A 145 32.75 -28.23 13.49
C PRO A 145 31.35 -27.99 12.90
N ALA A 146 31.23 -27.38 11.71
CA ALA A 146 29.95 -27.16 11.06
C ALA A 146 29.37 -28.47 10.52
N ALA A 147 30.19 -29.29 9.85
CA ALA A 147 29.77 -30.60 9.38
C ALA A 147 29.44 -31.56 10.54
N GLN A 148 30.24 -31.56 11.61
CA GLN A 148 29.94 -32.36 12.80
C GLN A 148 28.62 -31.94 13.48
N LEU A 149 28.34 -30.63 13.59
CA LEU A 149 27.03 -30.18 14.10
C LEU A 149 25.88 -30.49 13.14
N ALA A 150 26.13 -30.50 11.83
CA ALA A 150 25.13 -30.87 10.83
C ALA A 150 24.69 -32.34 11.02
N ILE A 151 25.65 -33.27 11.12
CA ILE A 151 25.40 -34.70 11.41
C ILE A 151 24.61 -34.83 12.71
N ASN A 152 25.07 -34.16 13.78
CA ASN A 152 24.42 -34.16 15.09
C ASN A 152 23.03 -33.48 15.11
N SER A 153 22.62 -32.85 14.01
CA SER A 153 21.29 -32.23 13.85
C SER A 153 20.33 -33.07 13.00
N THR A 154 20.74 -34.25 12.53
CA THR A 154 19.86 -35.15 11.76
C THR A 154 18.72 -35.73 12.61
N GLY A 155 17.58 -36.02 11.96
CA GLY A 155 16.35 -36.48 12.60
C GLY A 155 15.18 -35.51 12.42
N GLU A 156 14.26 -35.52 13.39
CA GLU A 156 13.07 -34.66 13.40
C GLU A 156 13.45 -33.17 13.41
N ASN A 157 12.84 -32.38 12.50
CA ASN A 157 13.05 -30.93 12.42
C ASN A 157 12.25 -30.18 13.51
N ASN A 158 12.54 -30.47 14.79
CA ASN A 158 11.85 -29.93 15.98
C ASN A 158 12.07 -28.41 16.24
N LYS A 159 12.46 -27.66 15.19
CA LYS A 159 12.63 -26.20 15.17
C LYS A 159 12.04 -25.57 13.90
N ASP A 160 11.38 -26.35 13.04
CA ASP A 160 10.76 -25.93 11.78
C ASP A 160 11.70 -25.21 10.79
N PHE A 161 13.03 -25.41 10.91
CA PHE A 161 14.03 -24.77 10.06
C PHE A 161 13.74 -24.98 8.57
N ILE A 162 13.88 -23.95 7.74
CA ILE A 162 14.11 -24.14 6.29
C ILE A 162 15.59 -24.42 6.00
N THR A 163 15.90 -24.87 4.79
CA THR A 163 17.26 -25.30 4.38
C THR A 163 18.37 -24.27 4.68
N SER A 164 18.10 -22.98 4.47
CA SER A 164 19.05 -21.89 4.74
C SER A 164 19.14 -21.49 6.21
N GLU A 165 18.08 -21.67 6.99
CA GLU A 165 18.10 -21.42 8.43
C GLU A 165 18.88 -22.50 9.19
N LEU A 166 18.82 -23.76 8.74
CA LEU A 166 19.68 -24.82 9.25
C LEU A 166 21.16 -24.47 9.03
N VAL A 167 21.51 -24.03 7.82
CA VAL A 167 22.88 -23.60 7.47
C VAL A 167 23.31 -22.38 8.30
N GLN A 168 22.44 -21.37 8.45
CA GLN A 168 22.68 -20.19 9.29
C GLN A 168 22.92 -20.58 10.76
N PHE A 169 22.03 -21.41 11.34
CA PHE A 169 22.14 -21.89 12.72
C PHE A 169 23.46 -22.64 12.96
N ILE A 170 23.86 -23.49 12.02
CA ILE A 170 25.11 -24.26 12.12
C ILE A 170 26.32 -23.32 12.07
N TYR A 171 26.41 -22.41 11.10
CA TYR A 171 27.54 -21.50 10.94
C TYR A 171 27.68 -20.50 12.10
N ASP A 172 26.56 -19.99 12.61
CA ASP A 172 26.51 -19.14 13.81
C ASP A 172 27.07 -19.88 15.03
N LYS A 173 26.63 -21.13 15.27
CA LYS A 173 27.01 -21.92 16.45
C LYS A 173 28.42 -22.51 16.41
N THR A 174 29.02 -22.68 15.23
CA THR A 174 30.27 -23.44 15.06
C THR A 174 31.43 -22.60 14.56
N LYS A 175 31.16 -21.62 13.68
CA LYS A 175 32.17 -20.77 13.03
C LYS A 175 32.04 -19.30 13.45
N ASN A 176 31.01 -18.94 14.22
CA ASN A 176 30.68 -17.56 14.62
C ASN A 176 30.54 -16.63 13.39
N ILE A 177 29.93 -17.15 12.32
CA ILE A 177 29.65 -16.41 11.07
C ILE A 177 28.12 -16.32 10.95
N SER A 178 27.60 -15.09 11.01
CA SER A 178 26.17 -14.84 10.75
C SER A 178 25.94 -14.82 9.25
N LEU A 179 25.45 -15.94 8.71
CA LEU A 179 25.06 -16.06 7.30
C LEU A 179 23.68 -15.41 7.05
N PRO A 180 23.37 -14.96 5.83
CA PRO A 180 22.03 -14.48 5.46
C PRO A 180 20.92 -15.53 5.66
N ARG A 181 19.66 -15.08 5.75
CA ARG A 181 18.50 -15.98 5.97
C ARG A 181 18.10 -16.82 4.76
N SER A 182 18.26 -16.34 3.52
CA SER A 182 17.88 -17.10 2.32
C SER A 182 19.08 -17.82 1.70
N ALA A 183 18.85 -19.00 1.09
CA ALA A 183 19.90 -19.76 0.42
C ALA A 183 20.52 -18.97 -0.74
N SER A 184 19.72 -18.19 -1.46
CA SER A 184 20.21 -17.33 -2.53
C SER A 184 21.18 -16.25 -2.04
N ASP A 185 20.87 -15.61 -0.90
CA ASP A 185 21.77 -14.64 -0.30
C ASP A 185 23.06 -15.31 0.19
N GLN A 186 22.99 -16.52 0.75
CA GLN A 186 24.16 -17.33 1.09
C GLN A 186 25.01 -17.62 -0.16
N TRP A 187 24.38 -18.07 -1.26
CA TRP A 187 25.02 -18.33 -2.55
C TRP A 187 25.72 -17.11 -3.18
N LEU A 188 25.37 -15.88 -2.79
CA LEU A 188 26.06 -14.68 -3.27
C LEU A 188 27.33 -14.38 -2.49
N LEU A 189 27.45 -14.90 -1.27
CA LEU A 189 28.60 -14.70 -0.39
C LEU A 189 29.56 -15.90 -0.45
N GLY A 190 30.72 -15.76 0.20
CA GLY A 190 31.74 -16.80 0.27
C GLY A 190 32.50 -17.06 -1.04
N GLU A 191 33.59 -17.80 -0.91
CA GLU A 191 34.42 -18.29 -2.02
C GLU A 191 33.69 -19.40 -2.79
N ASN A 192 33.72 -19.35 -4.13
CA ASN A 192 33.17 -20.40 -4.99
C ASN A 192 34.04 -21.65 -4.91
N ILE A 193 33.47 -22.78 -4.49
CA ILE A 193 34.17 -24.07 -4.42
C ILE A 193 33.70 -24.99 -5.54
N GLU A 194 34.66 -25.43 -6.36
CA GLU A 194 34.44 -26.47 -7.37
C GLU A 194 34.20 -27.83 -6.70
N GLN A 195 33.42 -28.71 -7.33
CA GLN A 195 32.96 -29.96 -6.71
C GLN A 195 34.10 -30.91 -6.31
N GLU A 196 35.24 -30.88 -7.01
CA GLU A 196 36.45 -31.65 -6.67
C GLU A 196 37.28 -31.03 -5.51
N HIS A 197 36.98 -29.79 -5.14
CA HIS A 197 37.65 -29.02 -4.08
C HIS A 197 36.79 -28.85 -2.80
N LEU A 198 35.67 -29.58 -2.72
CA LEU A 198 34.75 -29.64 -1.57
C LEU A 198 35.43 -30.19 -0.31
N GLN A 199 35.27 -29.46 0.80
CA GLN A 199 35.79 -29.81 2.12
C GLN A 199 34.64 -29.92 3.15
N PRO A 200 34.81 -30.74 4.21
CA PRO A 200 33.85 -30.81 5.30
C PRO A 200 33.45 -29.42 5.80
N GLY A 201 32.15 -29.18 5.88
CA GLY A 201 31.58 -27.94 6.40
C GLY A 201 31.43 -26.81 5.38
N ASP A 202 31.74 -27.02 4.09
CA ASP A 202 31.31 -26.14 3.00
C ASP A 202 29.78 -26.18 2.83
N VAL A 203 29.18 -25.10 2.30
CA VAL A 203 27.74 -25.09 1.98
C VAL A 203 27.52 -25.47 0.52
N VAL A 204 26.78 -26.55 0.29
CA VAL A 204 26.37 -27.04 -1.03
C VAL A 204 24.97 -26.55 -1.39
N PHE A 205 24.75 -26.22 -2.66
CA PHE A 205 23.52 -25.60 -3.16
C PHE A 205 22.83 -26.45 -4.24
N PHE A 206 21.50 -26.48 -4.19
CA PHE A 206 20.66 -27.31 -5.06
C PHE A 206 19.45 -26.54 -5.58
N GLN A 207 19.12 -26.70 -6.86
CA GLN A 207 17.98 -26.06 -7.50
C GLN A 207 16.73 -26.95 -7.43
N GLY A 208 15.90 -26.74 -6.42
CA GLY A 208 14.53 -27.27 -6.36
C GLY A 208 13.52 -26.27 -6.92
N THR A 209 12.32 -26.22 -6.34
CA THR A 209 11.32 -25.16 -6.57
C THR A 209 11.83 -23.75 -6.18
N TYR A 210 12.86 -23.73 -5.33
CA TYR A 210 13.65 -22.57 -4.91
C TYR A 210 15.09 -23.06 -4.70
N LEU A 211 16.06 -22.15 -4.57
CA LEU A 211 17.44 -22.54 -4.23
C LEU A 211 17.47 -23.07 -2.80
N MET A 212 18.06 -24.26 -2.62
CA MET A 212 18.20 -24.96 -1.34
C MET A 212 19.67 -25.04 -0.96
N SER A 213 19.98 -25.04 0.34
CA SER A 213 21.34 -25.08 0.87
C SER A 213 21.51 -26.18 1.93
N GLY A 214 22.63 -26.90 1.90
CA GLY A 214 23.00 -27.92 2.89
C GLY A 214 24.47 -27.84 3.30
N ILE A 215 24.85 -28.53 4.37
CA ILE A 215 26.24 -28.60 4.84
C ILE A 215 26.88 -29.88 4.29
N TYR A 216 27.98 -29.74 3.54
CA TYR A 216 28.76 -30.88 3.06
C TYR A 216 29.47 -31.59 4.21
N ILE A 217 29.45 -32.93 4.21
CA ILE A 217 30.14 -33.78 5.19
C ILE A 217 31.47 -34.22 4.62
N ASP A 218 31.44 -35.20 3.71
CA ASP A 218 32.59 -35.75 3.02
C ASP A 218 32.10 -36.40 1.72
N ASN A 219 33.03 -36.76 0.83
CA ASN A 219 32.84 -37.78 -0.20
C ASN A 219 31.57 -37.73 -1.08
N GLY A 220 30.88 -36.59 -1.22
CA GLY A 220 29.59 -36.44 -1.93
C GLY A 220 28.36 -36.29 -1.01
N ARG A 221 28.50 -36.62 0.28
CA ARG A 221 27.48 -36.62 1.33
C ARG A 221 27.31 -35.23 1.96
N PHE A 222 26.08 -34.90 2.34
CA PHE A 222 25.72 -33.61 2.92
C PHE A 222 24.43 -33.69 3.74
N VAL A 223 24.23 -32.78 4.69
CA VAL A 223 23.00 -32.66 5.48
C VAL A 223 22.13 -31.52 4.96
N ILE A 224 20.84 -31.77 4.81
CA ILE A 224 19.86 -30.77 4.38
C ILE A 224 18.48 -31.00 5.03
N VAL A 225 17.67 -29.94 5.13
CA VAL A 225 16.25 -30.08 5.52
C VAL A 225 15.48 -30.71 4.37
N THR A 226 14.67 -31.72 4.66
CA THR A 226 13.76 -32.38 3.72
C THR A 226 12.37 -32.59 4.35
N SER A 227 11.41 -33.10 3.58
CA SER A 227 10.08 -33.45 4.10
C SER A 227 10.07 -34.57 5.14
N SER A 228 11.17 -35.32 5.30
CA SER A 228 11.38 -36.30 6.38
C SER A 228 12.16 -35.74 7.58
N GLY A 229 12.27 -34.41 7.70
CA GLY A 229 13.13 -33.75 8.68
C GLY A 229 14.53 -33.46 8.14
N ILE A 230 15.47 -33.21 9.06
CA ILE A 230 16.88 -32.95 8.75
C ILE A 230 17.53 -34.29 8.43
N SER A 231 18.19 -34.42 7.27
CA SER A 231 18.67 -35.72 6.81
C SER A 231 19.95 -35.62 6.00
N GLU A 232 20.78 -36.65 6.11
CA GLU A 232 21.90 -36.89 5.21
C GLU A 232 21.39 -37.32 3.81
N ARG A 233 22.08 -36.85 2.78
CA ARG A 233 21.87 -37.11 1.35
C ARG A 233 23.23 -37.19 0.66
N ASP A 234 23.29 -37.81 -0.52
CA ASP A 234 24.54 -37.98 -1.28
C ASP A 234 24.34 -37.64 -2.76
N MET A 235 25.23 -36.80 -3.30
CA MET A 235 25.26 -36.34 -4.68
C MET A 235 25.81 -37.38 -5.67
N LYS A 236 26.51 -38.42 -5.18
CA LYS A 236 27.07 -39.50 -6.01
C LYS A 236 26.08 -40.64 -6.24
N THR A 237 25.30 -41.02 -5.22
CA THR A 237 24.31 -42.12 -5.32
C THR A 237 22.89 -41.67 -5.68
N SER A 238 22.54 -40.37 -5.55
CA SER A 238 21.19 -39.89 -5.84
C SER A 238 21.11 -39.06 -7.15
N ASP A 239 20.45 -39.61 -8.17
CA ASP A 239 20.16 -38.92 -9.44
C ASP A 239 19.54 -37.52 -9.23
N TYR A 240 18.65 -37.36 -8.24
CA TYR A 240 17.99 -36.10 -7.94
C TYR A 240 18.97 -35.04 -7.42
N TRP A 241 19.77 -35.38 -6.40
CA TRP A 241 20.73 -34.41 -5.83
C TRP A 241 21.92 -34.16 -6.77
N SER A 242 22.29 -35.14 -7.58
CA SER A 242 23.27 -34.97 -8.66
C SER A 242 22.79 -33.99 -9.74
N SER A 243 21.55 -34.18 -10.25
CA SER A 243 20.99 -33.35 -11.32
C SER A 243 20.49 -31.96 -10.89
N THR A 244 20.30 -31.74 -9.58
CA THR A 244 19.91 -30.43 -9.03
C THR A 244 21.09 -29.63 -8.45
N TYR A 245 22.31 -30.18 -8.38
CA TYR A 245 23.47 -29.49 -7.82
C TYR A 245 23.85 -28.24 -8.62
N VAL A 246 24.00 -27.10 -7.91
CA VAL A 246 24.32 -25.78 -8.47
C VAL A 246 25.80 -25.41 -8.25
N GLY A 247 26.38 -25.86 -7.14
CA GLY A 247 27.73 -25.51 -6.72
C GLY A 247 27.86 -25.43 -5.20
N ALA A 248 29.00 -24.95 -4.71
CA ALA A 248 29.25 -24.81 -3.27
C ALA A 248 30.00 -23.53 -2.91
N LYS A 249 29.88 -23.13 -1.63
CA LYS A 249 30.51 -21.94 -1.05
C LYS A 249 31.24 -22.24 0.26
N ARG A 250 32.38 -21.58 0.43
CA ARG A 250 33.16 -21.55 1.67
C ARG A 250 33.15 -20.15 2.27
N TYR A 251 32.92 -20.04 3.58
CA TYR A 251 32.89 -18.78 4.31
C TYR A 251 33.92 -18.83 5.44
N ILE A 252 34.85 -17.88 5.39
CA ILE A 252 35.88 -17.64 6.42
C ILE A 252 35.48 -16.45 7.30
N THR A 253 36.07 -16.29 8.48
CA THR A 253 35.76 -15.19 9.40
C THR A 253 36.14 -13.80 8.89
N GLU A 254 37.00 -13.71 7.86
CA GLU A 254 37.28 -12.46 7.13
C GLU A 254 36.38 -12.24 5.90
N THR A 255 35.43 -13.14 5.61
CA THR A 255 34.43 -12.90 4.54
C THR A 255 33.66 -11.65 4.92
N PRO A 256 33.73 -10.56 4.14
CA PRO A 256 32.82 -9.46 4.37
C PRO A 256 31.43 -10.02 4.05
N VAL A 257 30.56 -10.12 5.07
CA VAL A 257 29.13 -9.97 4.80
C VAL A 257 29.03 -8.57 4.20
N PRO A 258 28.73 -8.42 2.89
CA PRO A 258 28.53 -7.11 2.33
C PRO A 258 27.38 -6.52 3.12
N ALA A 259 27.59 -5.32 3.67
CA ALA A 259 26.45 -4.52 4.06
C ALA A 259 25.67 -4.27 2.78
N ARG A 260 24.63 -5.08 2.51
CA ARG A 260 23.55 -4.65 1.62
C ARG A 260 23.16 -3.29 2.16
N ALA A 261 23.29 -2.26 1.33
CA ALA A 261 22.71 -0.97 1.66
C ALA A 261 21.23 -1.23 1.94
N GLY A 262 20.80 -0.93 3.17
CA GLY A 262 19.43 -1.18 3.61
C GLY A 262 18.48 -0.59 2.57
N ASN A 263 17.63 -1.43 2.03
CA ASN A 263 16.62 -1.02 1.08
C ASN A 263 15.29 -1.41 1.72
N ASP A 264 14.69 -0.43 2.37
CA ASP A 264 13.58 -0.67 3.31
C ASP A 264 12.37 -1.29 2.60
N ILE A 265 12.20 -1.02 1.29
CA ILE A 265 11.23 -1.66 0.39
C ILE A 265 11.49 -3.18 0.30
N VAL A 266 12.74 -3.60 0.11
CA VAL A 266 13.12 -5.02 0.08
C VAL A 266 13.08 -5.67 1.47
N GLU A 267 13.41 -4.94 2.54
CA GLU A 267 13.30 -5.46 3.90
C GLU A 267 11.83 -5.67 4.32
N GLN A 268 10.94 -4.74 3.99
CA GLN A 268 9.50 -4.89 4.18
C GLN A 268 8.89 -5.96 3.26
N ALA A 269 9.27 -6.01 1.97
CA ALA A 269 8.85 -7.12 1.09
C ALA A 269 9.26 -8.51 1.65
N ARG A 270 10.39 -8.58 2.36
CA ARG A 270 10.89 -9.80 3.01
C ARG A 270 10.17 -10.13 4.32
N SER A 271 9.63 -9.15 5.04
CA SER A 271 8.81 -9.38 6.24
C SER A 271 7.52 -10.16 5.90
N LEU A 272 6.99 -9.95 4.69
CA LEU A 272 5.74 -10.53 4.17
C LEU A 272 5.89 -11.94 3.57
N ILE A 273 7.10 -12.51 3.51
CA ILE A 273 7.30 -13.86 2.95
C ILE A 273 6.57 -14.89 3.82
N GLY A 274 5.53 -15.50 3.26
CA GLY A 274 4.65 -16.43 3.96
C GLY A 274 3.19 -16.01 3.99
N SER A 275 2.87 -14.71 3.83
CA SER A 275 1.49 -14.24 3.72
C SER A 275 0.74 -14.95 2.58
N PRO A 276 -0.58 -15.19 2.74
CA PRO A 276 -1.36 -15.89 1.73
C PRO A 276 -1.53 -15.05 0.45
N TYR A 277 -2.02 -15.70 -0.61
CA TYR A 277 -2.40 -15.02 -1.84
C TYR A 277 -3.92 -14.92 -1.92
N ASN A 278 -4.39 -13.72 -2.25
CA ASN A 278 -5.79 -13.37 -2.38
C ASN A 278 -5.93 -12.29 -3.45
N GLN A 279 -6.78 -12.54 -4.46
CA GLN A 279 -6.96 -11.60 -5.57
C GLN A 279 -7.51 -10.24 -5.11
N ASN A 280 -8.24 -10.22 -4.00
CA ASN A 280 -8.87 -9.03 -3.42
C ASN A 280 -8.32 -8.73 -2.01
N GLY A 281 -7.11 -9.20 -1.69
CA GLY A 281 -6.47 -9.00 -0.40
C GLY A 281 -5.38 -7.93 -0.48
N GLU A 282 -5.24 -7.14 0.58
CA GLU A 282 -4.41 -5.93 0.61
C GLU A 282 -3.51 -5.85 1.86
N ASP A 283 -3.47 -6.92 2.68
CA ASP A 283 -2.79 -6.94 3.97
C ASP A 283 -2.17 -8.32 4.32
N PRO A 284 -1.29 -8.41 5.33
CA PRO A 284 -0.56 -9.65 5.63
C PRO A 284 -1.41 -10.82 6.12
N GLU A 285 -2.62 -10.59 6.65
CA GLU A 285 -3.52 -11.60 7.22
C GLU A 285 -4.51 -12.12 6.16
N ASN A 286 -5.20 -11.22 5.45
CA ASN A 286 -6.11 -11.57 4.35
C ASN A 286 -5.36 -11.94 3.06
N GLY A 287 -4.05 -11.68 2.99
CA GLY A 287 -3.17 -12.01 1.89
C GLY A 287 -3.13 -10.93 0.81
N PHE A 288 -2.30 -11.16 -0.21
CA PHE A 288 -2.06 -10.18 -1.27
C PHE A 288 -2.31 -10.70 -2.69
N SER A 289 -2.62 -9.80 -3.60
CA SER A 289 -2.51 -9.97 -5.04
C SER A 289 -1.10 -9.55 -5.51
N THR A 290 -0.78 -9.76 -6.79
CA THR A 290 0.56 -9.39 -7.33
C THR A 290 0.82 -7.88 -7.32
N GLY A 291 -0.23 -7.06 -7.39
CA GLY A 291 -0.13 -5.59 -7.37
C GLY A 291 -0.35 -4.99 -5.98
N THR A 292 -1.32 -5.49 -5.20
CA THR A 292 -1.57 -5.00 -3.84
C THR A 292 -0.40 -5.30 -2.88
N LEU A 293 0.39 -6.35 -3.12
CA LEU A 293 1.69 -6.55 -2.43
C LEU A 293 2.65 -5.38 -2.67
N VAL A 294 2.72 -4.87 -3.90
CA VAL A 294 3.63 -3.78 -4.27
C VAL A 294 3.13 -2.46 -3.70
N HIS A 295 1.83 -2.17 -3.83
CA HIS A 295 1.16 -1.03 -3.21
C HIS A 295 1.45 -0.98 -1.70
N TYR A 296 1.12 -2.05 -0.96
CA TYR A 296 1.29 -2.11 0.50
C TYR A 296 2.75 -1.88 0.93
N VAL A 297 3.72 -2.55 0.29
CA VAL A 297 5.15 -2.38 0.64
C VAL A 297 5.64 -0.95 0.36
N TYR A 298 5.24 -0.35 -0.76
CA TYR A 298 5.62 1.04 -1.06
C TYR A 298 4.91 2.04 -0.14
N GLN A 299 3.63 1.86 0.14
CA GLN A 299 2.84 2.72 1.02
C GLN A 299 3.44 2.74 2.44
N GLU A 300 3.70 1.57 3.04
CA GLU A 300 4.28 1.43 4.38
C GLU A 300 5.68 2.04 4.51
N VAL A 301 6.50 1.99 3.45
CA VAL A 301 7.91 2.43 3.48
C VAL A 301 8.09 3.89 3.03
N THR A 302 7.24 4.38 2.13
CA THR A 302 7.45 5.64 1.39
C THR A 302 6.26 6.60 1.41
N GLY A 303 5.16 6.27 2.09
CA GLY A 303 3.92 7.06 2.08
C GLY A 303 3.17 7.07 0.73
N SER A 304 3.76 6.50 -0.32
CA SER A 304 3.32 6.67 -1.70
C SER A 304 2.23 5.66 -2.10
N TRP A 305 1.06 6.16 -2.48
CA TRP A 305 -0.08 5.38 -2.94
C TRP A 305 0.07 5.04 -4.43
N LEU A 306 1.00 4.12 -4.73
CA LEU A 306 1.14 3.59 -6.09
C LEU A 306 -0.08 2.74 -6.46
N SER A 307 -0.46 2.70 -7.75
CA SER A 307 -1.59 1.89 -8.25
C SER A 307 -1.52 0.43 -7.77
N LYS A 308 -2.66 -0.14 -7.35
CA LYS A 308 -2.78 -1.55 -6.99
C LYS A 308 -2.77 -2.46 -8.24
N ARG A 309 -2.82 -1.88 -9.45
CA ARG A 309 -2.83 -2.58 -10.74
C ARG A 309 -1.42 -2.69 -11.35
N PRO A 310 -0.93 -3.91 -11.68
CA PRO A 310 0.38 -4.10 -12.33
C PRO A 310 0.57 -3.37 -13.68
N ALA A 311 -0.51 -3.01 -14.38
CA ALA A 311 -0.42 -2.18 -15.58
C ALA A 311 -0.13 -0.70 -15.24
N GLY A 312 -0.86 -0.12 -14.28
CA GLY A 312 -0.62 1.25 -13.81
C GLY A 312 0.78 1.41 -13.19
N LEU A 313 1.21 0.44 -12.39
CA LEU A 313 2.58 0.34 -11.87
C LEU A 313 3.64 0.28 -12.97
N TYR A 314 3.37 -0.43 -14.07
CA TYR A 314 4.31 -0.49 -15.18
C TYR A 314 4.38 0.85 -15.92
N ASP A 315 3.25 1.51 -16.19
CA ASP A 315 3.20 2.66 -17.10
C ASP A 315 3.59 3.99 -16.45
N ALA A 316 3.34 4.18 -15.16
CA ALA A 316 3.83 5.36 -14.43
C ALA A 316 5.31 5.26 -14.02
N GLY A 317 5.85 4.04 -13.87
CA GLY A 317 7.24 3.82 -13.45
C GLY A 317 8.27 4.07 -14.55
N LYS A 318 9.43 4.64 -14.19
CA LYS A 318 10.56 4.82 -15.12
C LYS A 318 11.09 3.44 -15.56
N LYS A 319 10.95 3.09 -16.84
CA LYS A 319 11.41 1.80 -17.39
C LYS A 319 12.92 1.58 -17.15
N ILE A 320 13.31 0.36 -16.77
CA ILE A 320 14.68 -0.06 -16.43
C ILE A 320 15.08 -1.31 -17.25
N ASN A 321 16.33 -1.37 -17.73
CA ASN A 321 16.85 -2.56 -18.41
C ASN A 321 17.22 -3.68 -17.41
N GLN A 322 17.17 -4.94 -17.83
CA GLN A 322 17.34 -6.10 -16.94
C GLN A 322 18.75 -6.20 -16.30
N ASP A 323 19.74 -5.53 -16.88
CA ASP A 323 21.12 -5.37 -16.40
C ASP A 323 21.34 -4.10 -15.55
N GLU A 324 20.38 -3.19 -15.49
CA GLU A 324 20.37 -1.96 -14.68
C GLU A 324 19.54 -2.08 -13.39
N LEU A 325 18.99 -3.27 -13.13
CA LEU A 325 18.11 -3.59 -11.99
C LEU A 325 18.79 -3.40 -10.63
N GLN A 326 18.13 -2.67 -9.73
CA GLN A 326 18.57 -2.37 -8.36
C GLN A 326 17.52 -2.83 -7.34
N PRO A 327 17.93 -3.24 -6.11
CA PRO A 327 16.99 -3.60 -5.05
C PRO A 327 15.91 -2.52 -4.85
N GLY A 328 14.65 -2.96 -4.79
CA GLY A 328 13.47 -2.10 -4.76
C GLY A 328 12.75 -1.98 -6.11
N ASP A 329 13.42 -2.12 -7.26
CA ASP A 329 12.79 -2.03 -8.58
C ASP A 329 11.62 -3.03 -8.73
N ILE A 330 10.56 -2.63 -9.42
CA ILE A 330 9.41 -3.51 -9.67
C ILE A 330 9.65 -4.25 -10.99
N VAL A 331 9.64 -5.58 -10.95
CA VAL A 331 9.74 -6.47 -12.11
C VAL A 331 8.37 -6.99 -12.52
N PHE A 332 8.14 -7.11 -13.84
CA PHE A 332 6.84 -7.48 -14.40
C PHE A 332 6.92 -8.72 -15.28
N PHE A 333 5.86 -9.52 -15.26
CA PHE A 333 5.73 -10.74 -16.03
C PHE A 333 4.36 -10.84 -16.71
N LYS A 334 4.29 -11.55 -17.83
CA LYS A 334 3.05 -11.81 -18.56
C LYS A 334 2.26 -12.93 -17.87
N GLY A 335 1.19 -12.56 -17.18
CA GLY A 335 0.22 -13.49 -16.60
C GLY A 335 -0.84 -13.95 -17.60
N SER A 336 -1.93 -14.56 -17.11
CA SER A 336 -3.08 -14.97 -17.92
C SER A 336 -4.09 -13.85 -18.18
N GLU A 337 -4.18 -12.87 -17.27
CA GLU A 337 -5.20 -11.81 -17.27
C GLU A 337 -4.59 -10.40 -17.40
N GLY A 338 -3.28 -10.30 -17.62
CA GLY A 338 -2.55 -9.03 -17.70
C GLY A 338 -1.07 -9.18 -17.31
N LEU A 339 -0.46 -8.08 -16.87
CA LEU A 339 0.83 -8.13 -16.17
C LEU A 339 0.63 -8.62 -14.73
N ILE A 340 1.66 -9.25 -14.18
CA ILE A 340 1.84 -9.50 -12.74
C ILE A 340 3.16 -8.88 -12.30
N SER A 341 3.18 -8.29 -11.10
CA SER A 341 4.33 -7.56 -10.55
C SER A 341 4.98 -8.26 -9.37
N GLY A 342 6.25 -7.94 -9.11
CA GLY A 342 7.00 -8.31 -7.91
C GLY A 342 8.16 -7.36 -7.65
N ILE A 343 8.69 -7.34 -6.42
CA ILE A 343 9.74 -6.41 -5.98
C ILE A 343 11.10 -7.09 -6.11
N TYR A 344 12.02 -6.52 -6.87
CA TYR A 344 13.37 -7.02 -7.08
C TYR A 344 14.21 -6.88 -5.81
N THR A 345 14.84 -7.98 -5.36
CA THR A 345 15.58 -8.03 -4.09
C THR A 345 17.11 -7.96 -4.26
N GLY A 346 17.57 -7.78 -5.50
CA GLY A 346 18.97 -7.90 -5.90
C GLY A 346 19.22 -9.17 -6.69
N ASP A 347 20.37 -9.24 -7.37
CA ASP A 347 20.99 -10.52 -7.75
C ASP A 347 20.09 -11.47 -8.58
N ARG A 348 19.29 -10.90 -9.49
CA ARG A 348 18.32 -11.62 -10.34
C ARG A 348 17.21 -12.33 -9.55
N GLN A 349 16.89 -11.84 -8.35
CA GLN A 349 15.80 -12.29 -7.49
C GLN A 349 14.69 -11.24 -7.29
N PHE A 350 13.50 -11.71 -6.92
CA PHE A 350 12.35 -10.86 -6.64
C PHE A 350 11.33 -11.55 -5.73
N ILE A 351 10.50 -10.79 -5.03
CA ILE A 351 9.39 -11.26 -4.19
C ILE A 351 8.07 -10.99 -4.88
N ILE A 352 7.18 -11.99 -4.89
CA ILE A 352 5.89 -11.93 -5.59
C ILE A 352 4.81 -12.69 -4.82
N ALA A 353 3.59 -12.14 -4.81
CA ALA A 353 2.40 -12.86 -4.38
C ALA A 353 1.95 -13.81 -5.49
N SER A 354 1.77 -15.09 -5.17
CA SER A 354 1.44 -16.14 -6.14
C SER A 354 0.51 -17.16 -5.49
N SER A 355 -0.05 -18.12 -6.22
CA SER A 355 -0.85 -19.23 -5.63
C SER A 355 -0.12 -20.08 -4.57
N SER A 356 1.18 -19.84 -4.32
CA SER A 356 1.97 -20.39 -3.21
C SER A 356 2.19 -19.44 -2.02
N GLY A 357 1.44 -18.32 -1.97
CA GLY A 357 1.65 -17.18 -1.08
C GLY A 357 2.66 -16.16 -1.63
N VAL A 358 2.99 -15.17 -0.81
CA VAL A 358 4.11 -14.24 -1.01
C VAL A 358 5.43 -14.98 -0.82
N ARG A 359 6.28 -15.02 -1.84
CA ARG A 359 7.55 -15.77 -1.84
C ARG A 359 8.64 -15.09 -2.67
N GLU A 360 9.89 -15.27 -2.26
CA GLU A 360 11.07 -14.94 -3.09
C GLU A 360 11.28 -15.97 -4.20
N ARG A 361 11.75 -15.50 -5.37
CA ARG A 361 11.94 -16.25 -6.62
C ARG A 361 13.20 -15.76 -7.33
N HIS A 362 13.81 -16.64 -8.13
CA HIS A 362 14.94 -16.30 -9.00
C HIS A 362 14.48 -16.23 -10.46
N LEU A 363 14.95 -15.22 -11.18
CA LEU A 363 14.49 -14.85 -12.53
C LEU A 363 14.89 -15.90 -13.58
N ASP A 364 16.15 -16.35 -13.57
CA ASP A 364 16.64 -17.32 -14.57
C ASP A 364 16.17 -18.76 -14.31
N TYR A 365 16.31 -19.25 -13.08
CA TYR A 365 16.16 -20.67 -12.76
C TYR A 365 14.69 -21.12 -12.61
N HIS A 366 13.72 -20.19 -12.62
CA HIS A 366 12.30 -20.50 -12.57
C HIS A 366 11.66 -20.24 -13.94
N THR A 367 11.73 -21.23 -14.85
CA THR A 367 11.33 -21.16 -16.27
C THR A 367 10.05 -20.38 -16.55
N TYR A 368 9.00 -20.56 -15.74
CA TYR A 368 7.76 -19.79 -15.89
C TYR A 368 8.00 -18.26 -15.96
N TYR A 369 8.81 -17.72 -15.05
CA TYR A 369 9.11 -16.29 -14.97
C TYR A 369 10.16 -15.87 -16.00
N ALA A 370 11.18 -16.70 -16.23
CA ALA A 370 12.20 -16.46 -17.26
C ALA A 370 11.59 -16.27 -18.66
N GLU A 371 10.63 -17.12 -19.04
CA GLU A 371 9.89 -17.04 -20.31
C GLU A 371 8.91 -15.86 -20.38
N ARG A 372 8.48 -15.30 -19.24
CA ARG A 372 7.37 -14.34 -19.15
C ARG A 372 7.79 -12.93 -18.77
N TYR A 373 9.07 -12.69 -18.47
CA TYR A 373 9.59 -11.37 -18.15
C TYR A 373 9.16 -10.33 -19.20
N ALA A 374 8.49 -9.28 -18.74
CA ALA A 374 7.91 -8.22 -19.56
C ALA A 374 8.76 -6.95 -19.54
N GLY A 375 9.45 -6.70 -18.42
CA GLY A 375 10.26 -5.52 -18.19
C GLY A 375 10.38 -5.22 -16.69
N ALA A 376 10.95 -4.07 -16.36
CA ALA A 376 11.03 -3.55 -15.00
C ALA A 376 10.90 -2.03 -14.98
N VAL A 377 10.58 -1.48 -13.81
CA VAL A 377 10.56 -0.03 -13.57
C VAL A 377 11.16 0.35 -12.22
N ARG A 378 11.62 1.59 -12.12
CA ARG A 378 12.01 2.26 -10.87
C ARG A 378 11.07 3.42 -10.60
N TYR A 379 10.74 3.63 -9.34
CA TYR A 379 10.11 4.84 -8.84
C TYR A 379 11.16 5.66 -8.08
N PRO A 380 11.69 6.75 -8.66
CA PRO A 380 12.53 7.70 -7.93
C PRO A 380 11.70 8.52 -6.93
N ASP A 381 12.36 9.08 -5.92
CA ASP A 381 11.78 9.94 -4.88
C ASP A 381 10.85 11.05 -5.43
N GLU A 382 11.15 11.57 -6.63
CA GLU A 382 10.36 12.60 -7.32
C GLU A 382 9.01 12.09 -7.86
N LEU A 383 8.90 10.81 -8.24
CA LEU A 383 7.62 10.18 -8.61
C LEU A 383 6.89 9.67 -7.37
N LEU A 384 7.62 9.14 -6.38
CA LEU A 384 7.04 8.68 -5.11
C LEU A 384 6.25 9.80 -4.43
N LYS A 385 6.88 10.98 -4.24
CA LYS A 385 6.21 12.16 -3.66
C LYS A 385 4.94 12.59 -4.40
N LYS A 386 4.88 12.45 -5.73
CA LYS A 386 3.68 12.78 -6.53
C LYS A 386 2.54 11.78 -6.35
N SER A 387 2.79 10.61 -5.77
CA SER A 387 1.77 9.66 -5.33
C SER A 387 1.61 9.62 -3.79
N ASP A 388 2.33 10.44 -3.02
CA ASP A 388 2.18 10.55 -1.56
C ASP A 388 1.15 11.66 -1.24
N PRO A 389 0.01 11.35 -0.58
CA PRO A 389 -0.99 12.34 -0.22
C PRO A 389 -0.48 13.47 0.69
N SER A 390 0.56 13.22 1.49
CA SER A 390 1.11 14.24 2.40
C SER A 390 1.78 15.40 1.64
N THR A 391 2.25 15.17 0.41
CA THR A 391 2.75 16.22 -0.51
C THR A 391 1.69 17.29 -0.80
N TYR A 392 0.41 16.96 -0.67
CA TYR A 392 -0.72 17.78 -1.10
C TYR A 392 -1.55 18.34 0.08
N ALA A 393 -1.23 17.99 1.33
CA ALA A 393 -2.00 18.38 2.51
C ALA A 393 -2.01 19.90 2.75
N ASP A 394 -0.89 20.59 2.50
CA ASP A 394 -0.71 22.04 2.63
C ASP A 394 -0.70 22.77 1.26
N HIS A 395 -1.30 22.16 0.22
CA HIS A 395 -1.29 22.69 -1.14
C HIS A 395 -2.05 24.03 -1.30
N GLU A 396 -1.54 24.94 -2.12
CA GLU A 396 -2.09 26.31 -2.29
C GLU A 396 -3.58 26.29 -2.71
N ASN A 397 -3.95 25.44 -3.67
CA ASN A 397 -5.35 25.28 -4.08
C ASN A 397 -6.17 24.54 -3.01
N PRO A 398 -7.26 25.14 -2.46
CA PRO A 398 -8.05 24.54 -1.38
C PRO A 398 -8.80 23.26 -1.81
N VAL A 399 -9.23 23.15 -3.08
CA VAL A 399 -9.94 21.97 -3.60
C VAL A 399 -9.05 20.72 -3.54
N ILE A 400 -7.74 20.87 -3.75
CA ILE A 400 -6.77 19.77 -3.61
C ILE A 400 -6.63 19.36 -2.14
N ARG A 401 -6.49 20.33 -1.22
CA ARG A 401 -6.42 20.04 0.23
C ARG A 401 -7.68 19.33 0.73
N GLU A 402 -8.84 19.67 0.19
CA GLU A 402 -10.11 19.01 0.50
C GLU A 402 -10.16 17.59 -0.06
N ALA A 403 -9.84 17.39 -1.33
CA ALA A 403 -9.84 16.08 -1.98
C ALA A 403 -8.92 15.07 -1.28
N ILE A 404 -7.79 15.51 -0.75
CA ILE A 404 -6.82 14.66 -0.03
C ILE A 404 -7.39 14.10 1.29
N LYS A 405 -8.37 14.76 1.93
CA LYS A 405 -9.04 14.23 3.13
C LYS A 405 -9.84 12.95 2.87
N TYR A 406 -10.16 12.68 1.60
CA TYR A 406 -10.96 11.54 1.16
C TYR A 406 -10.13 10.34 0.66
N MET A 407 -8.80 10.39 0.74
CA MET A 407 -7.93 9.28 0.36
C MET A 407 -8.31 7.98 1.08
N GLY A 408 -8.46 6.90 0.33
CA GLY A 408 -8.91 5.59 0.83
C GLY A 408 -10.43 5.45 1.03
N THR A 409 -11.25 6.48 0.81
CA THR A 409 -12.72 6.31 0.85
C THR A 409 -13.18 5.34 -0.25
N PRO A 410 -13.88 4.23 0.08
CA PRO A 410 -14.30 3.22 -0.89
C PRO A 410 -15.12 3.76 -2.05
N TYR A 411 -14.87 3.23 -3.25
CA TYR A 411 -15.65 3.56 -4.44
C TYR A 411 -16.99 2.81 -4.45
N LEU A 412 -18.08 3.56 -4.59
CA LEU A 412 -19.41 3.03 -4.83
C LEU A 412 -20.08 3.79 -5.98
N MET A 413 -20.32 3.10 -7.09
CA MET A 413 -21.08 3.63 -8.23
C MET A 413 -22.46 4.15 -7.76
N THR A 414 -22.76 5.42 -8.02
CA THR A 414 -23.94 6.18 -7.51
C THR A 414 -23.99 6.41 -5.99
N GLY A 415 -22.96 5.99 -5.23
CA GLY A 415 -22.84 6.26 -3.79
C GLY A 415 -22.68 7.74 -3.48
N SER A 416 -23.27 8.20 -2.38
CA SER A 416 -23.33 9.61 -2.00
C SER A 416 -23.29 9.83 -0.49
N THR A 417 -22.46 9.07 0.22
CA THR A 417 -22.14 9.28 1.64
C THR A 417 -20.62 9.23 1.80
N HIS A 418 -20.08 9.89 2.83
CA HIS A 418 -18.63 9.89 3.09
C HIS A 418 -18.06 8.49 3.43
N ASP A 419 -18.92 7.49 3.67
CA ASP A 419 -18.52 6.09 3.83
C ASP A 419 -18.16 5.41 2.50
N ALA A 420 -18.83 5.77 1.39
CA ALA A 420 -18.54 5.26 0.05
C ALA A 420 -19.26 6.06 -1.07
N PHE A 421 -18.54 6.44 -2.13
CA PHE A 421 -19.09 7.29 -3.20
C PHE A 421 -18.45 7.12 -4.59
N ASP A 422 -19.01 7.80 -5.60
CA ASP A 422 -18.43 7.88 -6.95
C ASP A 422 -17.65 9.18 -7.21
N CYS A 423 -16.92 9.21 -8.32
CA CYS A 423 -16.10 10.34 -8.77
C CYS A 423 -16.86 11.67 -8.86
N SER A 424 -18.11 11.66 -9.33
CA SER A 424 -18.88 12.90 -9.45
C SER A 424 -19.41 13.41 -8.10
N PHE A 425 -19.62 12.52 -7.12
CA PHE A 425 -19.88 12.94 -5.74
C PHE A 425 -18.63 13.50 -5.05
N LEU A 426 -17.44 12.91 -5.29
CA LEU A 426 -16.17 13.47 -4.82
C LEU A 426 -16.02 14.91 -5.34
N ILE A 427 -16.11 15.11 -6.67
CA ILE A 427 -16.03 16.43 -7.31
C ILE A 427 -17.09 17.39 -6.75
N GLN A 428 -18.35 16.97 -6.60
CA GLN A 428 -19.40 17.81 -6.02
C GLN A 428 -19.09 18.23 -4.57
N THR A 429 -18.53 17.32 -3.78
CA THR A 429 -18.24 17.54 -2.36
C THR A 429 -17.04 18.46 -2.16
N VAL A 430 -15.91 18.22 -2.85
CA VAL A 430 -14.70 19.04 -2.69
C VAL A 430 -14.85 20.47 -3.21
N PHE A 431 -15.69 20.68 -4.25
CA PHE A 431 -15.97 22.02 -4.76
C PHE A 431 -16.97 22.80 -3.90
N ARG A 432 -17.92 22.11 -3.27
CA ARG A 432 -18.82 22.71 -2.27
C ARG A 432 -18.02 23.11 -1.02
N ASP A 433 -17.34 22.15 -0.40
CA ASP A 433 -16.78 22.30 0.95
C ASP A 433 -15.48 23.12 1.00
N ALA A 434 -14.86 23.42 -0.14
CA ALA A 434 -13.60 24.17 -0.22
C ALA A 434 -13.64 25.45 -1.07
N ALA A 435 -14.74 25.73 -1.77
CA ALA A 435 -14.84 26.86 -2.71
C ALA A 435 -16.27 27.39 -2.93
N ASP A 436 -17.28 26.90 -2.20
CA ASP A 436 -18.69 27.28 -2.33
C ASP A 436 -19.25 27.15 -3.77
N VAL A 437 -18.77 26.15 -4.50
CA VAL A 437 -19.17 25.85 -5.88
C VAL A 437 -20.14 24.67 -5.91
N TYR A 438 -21.40 24.93 -6.28
CA TYR A 438 -22.47 23.93 -6.31
C TYR A 438 -22.55 23.23 -7.67
N LEU A 439 -21.75 22.17 -7.82
CA LEU A 439 -21.75 21.34 -9.02
C LEU A 439 -22.94 20.36 -9.07
N PRO A 440 -23.47 20.03 -10.25
CA PRO A 440 -24.43 18.95 -10.43
C PRO A 440 -23.91 17.60 -9.90
N ARG A 441 -24.80 16.73 -9.39
CA ARG A 441 -24.41 15.44 -8.77
C ARG A 441 -23.75 14.43 -9.74
N ILE A 442 -23.91 14.55 -11.06
CA ILE A 442 -23.49 13.51 -12.03
C ILE A 442 -22.48 14.09 -13.03
N SER A 443 -21.39 13.36 -13.31
CA SER A 443 -20.25 13.79 -14.14
C SER A 443 -20.65 14.43 -15.48
N TYR A 444 -21.54 13.79 -16.27
CA TYR A 444 -21.97 14.34 -17.56
C TYR A 444 -22.69 15.69 -17.46
N LYS A 445 -23.29 16.01 -16.29
CA LYS A 445 -23.90 17.32 -16.02
C LYS A 445 -22.89 18.34 -15.50
N GLN A 446 -21.89 17.90 -14.74
CA GLN A 446 -20.77 18.77 -14.35
C GLN A 446 -20.00 19.25 -15.59
N TRP A 447 -19.93 18.42 -16.63
CA TRP A 447 -19.40 18.78 -17.95
C TRP A 447 -20.24 19.82 -18.72
N GLU A 448 -21.55 19.94 -18.44
CA GLU A 448 -22.43 20.96 -19.06
C GLU A 448 -22.19 22.37 -18.49
N VAL A 449 -21.55 22.49 -17.32
CA VAL A 449 -21.31 23.76 -16.61
C VAL A 449 -19.81 24.14 -16.57
N GLY A 450 -19.51 25.29 -15.98
CA GLY A 450 -18.13 25.79 -15.82
C GLY A 450 -17.44 26.22 -17.10
N LYS A 451 -16.25 26.79 -16.93
CA LYS A 451 -15.38 27.26 -18.01
C LYS A 451 -14.65 26.08 -18.64
N THR A 452 -14.82 25.86 -19.94
CA THR A 452 -13.98 24.89 -20.66
C THR A 452 -12.56 25.44 -20.82
N ILE A 453 -11.56 24.65 -20.40
CA ILE A 453 -10.13 24.96 -20.53
C ILE A 453 -9.51 24.15 -21.69
N LEU A 454 -9.87 22.87 -21.80
CA LEU A 454 -9.55 22.01 -22.95
C LEU A 454 -10.83 21.39 -23.51
N GLU A 455 -11.01 21.54 -24.83
CA GLU A 455 -12.23 21.15 -25.56
C GLU A 455 -12.26 19.66 -25.90
N ALA A 456 -13.47 19.14 -26.13
CA ALA A 456 -13.69 17.76 -26.55
C ALA A 456 -12.94 17.43 -27.84
N GLY A 457 -12.09 16.38 -27.79
CA GLY A 457 -11.25 15.96 -28.91
C GLY A 457 -9.90 16.68 -29.00
N THR A 458 -9.42 17.28 -27.91
CA THR A 458 -8.03 17.76 -27.78
C THR A 458 -7.06 16.57 -27.85
N ASP A 459 -6.05 16.63 -28.72
CA ASP A 459 -4.99 15.62 -28.82
C ASP A 459 -3.99 15.76 -27.65
N ILE A 460 -4.32 15.11 -26.53
CA ILE A 460 -3.53 15.13 -25.29
C ILE A 460 -2.10 14.62 -25.47
N TYR A 461 -1.83 13.78 -26.47
CA TYR A 461 -0.49 13.27 -26.78
C TYR A 461 0.42 14.32 -27.46
N SER A 462 -0.16 15.44 -27.92
CA SER A 462 0.55 16.53 -28.59
C SER A 462 0.92 17.70 -27.67
N ILE A 463 0.53 17.67 -26.39
CA ILE A 463 0.66 18.77 -25.44
C ILE A 463 1.25 18.33 -24.09
N GLU A 464 1.98 19.24 -23.45
CA GLU A 464 2.34 19.15 -22.04
C GLU A 464 1.18 19.73 -21.22
N LEU A 465 0.56 18.97 -20.30
CA LEU A 465 -0.65 19.42 -19.58
C LEU A 465 -0.41 20.67 -18.73
N ASP A 466 0.68 20.73 -17.97
CA ASP A 466 0.98 21.83 -17.03
C ASP A 466 1.19 23.20 -17.71
N ASN A 467 1.33 23.24 -19.05
CA ASN A 467 1.38 24.49 -19.82
C ASN A 467 -0.01 25.01 -20.23
N HIS A 468 -1.08 24.24 -19.98
CA HIS A 468 -2.45 24.52 -20.44
C HIS A 468 -3.48 24.51 -19.30
N ILE A 469 -3.31 23.62 -18.33
CA ILE A 469 -4.20 23.43 -17.17
C ILE A 469 -3.45 23.68 -15.86
N LYS A 470 -4.18 23.84 -14.76
CA LYS A 470 -3.66 24.14 -13.42
C LYS A 470 -4.06 23.07 -12.39
N PRO A 471 -3.27 22.83 -11.34
CA PRO A 471 -3.72 22.06 -10.19
C PRO A 471 -5.06 22.60 -9.63
N GLY A 472 -6.04 21.73 -9.49
CA GLY A 472 -7.44 22.04 -9.16
C GLY A 472 -8.41 22.07 -10.34
N ASP A 473 -7.93 22.12 -11.58
CA ASP A 473 -8.77 21.91 -12.76
C ASP A 473 -9.37 20.49 -12.76
N VAL A 474 -10.56 20.31 -13.35
CA VAL A 474 -11.25 19.02 -13.37
C VAL A 474 -11.18 18.39 -14.75
N LEU A 475 -10.52 17.23 -14.83
CA LEU A 475 -10.45 16.40 -16.03
C LEU A 475 -11.73 15.55 -16.16
N TYR A 476 -12.24 15.45 -17.37
CA TYR A 476 -13.37 14.60 -17.73
C TYR A 476 -12.97 13.53 -18.73
N PHE A 477 -13.56 12.34 -18.54
CA PHE A 477 -13.24 11.13 -19.28
C PHE A 477 -14.53 10.46 -19.76
N SER A 478 -14.50 9.84 -20.94
CA SER A 478 -15.61 9.11 -21.55
C SER A 478 -15.17 7.68 -21.86
N GLY A 479 -16.10 6.77 -22.13
CA GLY A 479 -15.79 5.38 -22.51
C GLY A 479 -15.48 4.41 -21.37
N THR A 480 -15.16 4.89 -20.16
CA THR A 480 -14.65 4.02 -19.07
C THR A 480 -15.68 3.01 -18.55
N TRP A 481 -16.97 3.31 -18.69
CA TRP A 481 -18.08 2.37 -18.46
C TRP A 481 -19.36 2.69 -19.26
N GLN A 482 -19.48 3.89 -19.83
CA GLN A 482 -20.50 4.29 -20.82
C GLN A 482 -19.84 5.11 -21.95
N GLU A 483 -20.51 5.26 -23.09
CA GLU A 483 -19.97 5.91 -24.31
C GLU A 483 -19.69 7.41 -24.11
N ASP A 484 -20.62 8.15 -23.50
CA ASP A 484 -20.46 9.55 -23.11
C ASP A 484 -19.59 9.71 -21.85
N ILE A 485 -19.44 10.96 -21.37
CA ILE A 485 -18.76 11.34 -20.11
C ILE A 485 -19.14 10.36 -18.99
N SER A 486 -18.16 9.60 -18.52
CA SER A 486 -18.32 8.46 -17.61
C SER A 486 -17.54 8.63 -16.31
N HIS A 487 -16.42 9.37 -16.32
CA HIS A 487 -15.56 9.56 -15.16
C HIS A 487 -14.99 10.99 -15.08
N THR A 488 -14.53 11.39 -13.89
CA THR A 488 -14.03 12.74 -13.61
C THR A 488 -12.99 12.74 -12.47
N ALA A 489 -12.04 13.67 -12.49
CA ALA A 489 -10.92 13.74 -11.55
C ALA A 489 -10.38 15.17 -11.35
N VAL A 490 -9.83 15.49 -10.18
CA VAL A 490 -9.11 16.76 -9.95
C VAL A 490 -7.65 16.61 -10.38
N TYR A 491 -7.12 17.57 -11.13
CA TYR A 491 -5.71 17.62 -11.52
C TYR A 491 -4.82 18.03 -10.34
N LEU A 492 -3.71 17.33 -10.13
CA LEU A 492 -2.72 17.64 -9.09
C LEU A 492 -1.47 18.36 -9.63
N GLY A 493 -1.32 18.48 -10.95
CA GLY A 493 -0.05 18.84 -11.60
C GLY A 493 0.75 17.62 -12.04
N ASP A 494 1.75 17.81 -12.89
CA ASP A 494 2.74 16.79 -13.26
C ASP A 494 2.12 15.47 -13.77
N ASP A 495 1.08 15.54 -14.62
CA ASP A 495 0.32 14.37 -15.12
C ASP A 495 -0.40 13.55 -14.00
N HIS A 496 -0.52 14.04 -12.76
CA HIS A 496 -1.20 13.32 -11.67
C HIS A 496 -2.64 13.83 -11.43
N ILE A 497 -3.52 12.93 -10.99
CA ILE A 497 -4.93 13.19 -10.68
C ILE A 497 -5.35 12.54 -9.36
N ILE A 498 -6.32 13.14 -8.65
CA ILE A 498 -7.04 12.50 -7.53
C ILE A 498 -8.51 12.23 -7.91
N HIS A 499 -8.98 11.03 -7.61
CA HIS A 499 -10.29 10.53 -8.04
C HIS A 499 -10.77 9.31 -7.26
N ALA A 500 -12.08 9.19 -7.07
CA ALA A 500 -12.75 7.96 -6.63
C ALA A 500 -12.97 7.04 -7.82
N THR A 501 -12.36 5.84 -7.82
CA THR A 501 -12.39 4.93 -8.97
C THR A 501 -12.66 3.48 -8.62
N GLY A 502 -13.56 2.85 -9.39
CA GLY A 502 -13.78 1.40 -9.34
C GLY A 502 -12.63 0.58 -9.93
N GLU A 503 -11.60 1.24 -10.49
CA GLU A 503 -10.37 0.60 -10.94
C GLU A 503 -9.55 0.07 -9.75
N GLU A 504 -9.30 0.96 -8.79
CA GLU A 504 -8.46 0.76 -7.59
C GLU A 504 -9.30 0.46 -6.33
N GLY A 505 -10.63 0.62 -6.43
CA GLY A 505 -11.62 0.30 -5.40
C GLY A 505 -11.97 1.44 -4.45
N GLU A 506 -11.33 2.60 -4.60
CA GLU A 506 -11.31 3.69 -3.61
C GLU A 506 -11.00 5.05 -4.24
N THR A 507 -10.93 6.09 -3.40
CA THR A 507 -10.35 7.39 -3.73
C THR A 507 -8.84 7.34 -3.60
N THR A 508 -8.13 7.60 -4.70
CA THR A 508 -6.68 7.47 -4.76
C THR A 508 -6.05 8.49 -5.71
N ILE A 509 -4.71 8.53 -5.73
CA ILE A 509 -3.90 9.30 -6.68
C ILE A 509 -3.50 8.39 -7.84
N SER A 510 -3.74 8.82 -9.08
CA SER A 510 -3.29 8.13 -10.30
C SER A 510 -2.41 9.03 -11.15
N TYR A 511 -1.42 8.42 -11.81
CA TYR A 511 -0.75 9.00 -12.97
C TYR A 511 -1.61 8.86 -14.23
N MET A 512 -1.60 9.88 -15.10
CA MET A 512 -2.22 9.89 -16.43
C MET A 512 -1.47 8.95 -17.39
N ASN A 513 -1.64 7.65 -17.17
CA ASN A 513 -1.15 6.56 -18.01
C ASN A 513 -1.92 6.50 -19.36
N GLU A 514 -1.55 5.54 -20.22
CA GLU A 514 -2.18 5.36 -21.54
C GLU A 514 -3.69 5.13 -21.47
N TYR A 515 -4.20 4.42 -20.46
CA TYR A 515 -5.64 4.22 -20.28
C TYR A 515 -6.36 5.55 -19.98
N TRP A 516 -5.85 6.35 -19.04
CA TRP A 516 -6.45 7.66 -18.75
C TRP A 516 -6.29 8.66 -19.89
N LYS A 517 -5.22 8.58 -20.70
CA LYS A 517 -5.01 9.40 -21.90
C LYS A 517 -5.89 8.97 -23.09
N GLU A 518 -6.16 7.67 -23.27
CA GLU A 518 -7.12 7.14 -24.26
C GLU A 518 -8.57 7.57 -23.95
N HIS A 519 -8.94 7.62 -22.66
CA HIS A 519 -10.29 7.97 -22.21
C HIS A 519 -10.49 9.47 -21.96
N PHE A 520 -9.44 10.28 -22.02
CA PHE A 520 -9.49 11.73 -21.78
C PHE A 520 -10.39 12.43 -22.79
N THR A 521 -11.30 13.29 -22.29
CA THR A 521 -12.24 14.05 -23.13
C THR A 521 -11.95 15.54 -23.13
N GLY A 522 -11.70 16.15 -21.97
CA GLY A 522 -11.48 17.60 -21.85
C GLY A 522 -11.37 18.06 -20.39
N VAL A 523 -11.28 19.38 -20.19
CA VAL A 523 -11.03 19.98 -18.86
C VAL A 523 -11.94 21.16 -18.58
N LYS A 524 -12.46 21.22 -17.34
CA LYS A 524 -13.25 22.33 -16.80
C LYS A 524 -12.53 23.03 -15.65
N ARG A 525 -12.86 24.31 -15.47
CA ARG A 525 -12.57 25.12 -14.29
C ARG A 525 -13.85 25.73 -13.77
N PHE A 526 -13.98 25.84 -12.45
CA PHE A 526 -15.22 26.22 -11.78
C PHE A 526 -15.11 27.47 -10.89
N ASP A 527 -13.96 28.16 -10.86
CA ASP A 527 -13.74 29.41 -10.12
C ASP A 527 -14.83 30.47 -10.43
N ASP A 528 -15.27 30.55 -11.68
CA ASP A 528 -16.33 31.47 -12.13
C ASP A 528 -17.74 31.09 -11.58
N LEU A 529 -17.89 30.01 -10.80
CA LEU A 529 -19.16 29.51 -10.27
C LEU A 529 -19.37 29.70 -8.75
N THR A 530 -18.37 30.19 -8.00
CA THR A 530 -18.47 30.40 -6.54
C THR A 530 -19.64 31.32 -6.19
N ILE A 531 -20.46 30.92 -5.21
CA ILE A 531 -21.59 31.73 -4.73
C ILE A 531 -21.07 33.06 -4.15
N GLN A 532 -21.70 34.17 -4.52
CA GLN A 532 -21.40 35.49 -3.97
C GLN A 532 -22.42 35.80 -2.85
N TYR A 533 -21.92 36.10 -1.65
CA TYR A 533 -22.73 36.27 -0.43
C TYR A 533 -23.06 37.74 -0.10
N ASP A 534 -22.76 38.68 -1.01
CA ASP A 534 -22.92 40.12 -0.77
C ASP A 534 -24.39 40.57 -0.66
N ASP A 535 -25.33 39.74 -1.11
CA ASP A 535 -26.77 39.92 -0.89
C ASP A 535 -27.26 39.10 0.31
N GLY A 536 -27.96 39.77 1.24
CA GLY A 536 -28.43 39.17 2.49
C GLY A 536 -29.50 38.09 2.31
N ALA A 537 -30.30 38.14 1.23
CA ALA A 537 -31.24 37.07 0.91
C ALA A 537 -30.52 35.84 0.31
N VAL A 538 -29.43 36.02 -0.43
CA VAL A 538 -28.58 34.89 -0.86
C VAL A 538 -27.87 34.25 0.33
N PHE A 539 -27.31 35.05 1.25
CA PHE A 539 -26.68 34.55 2.47
C PHE A 539 -27.67 33.75 3.34
N GLU A 540 -28.85 34.31 3.65
CA GLU A 540 -29.85 33.60 4.46
C GLU A 540 -30.38 32.35 3.75
N ALA A 541 -30.68 32.42 2.44
CA ALA A 541 -31.12 31.26 1.66
C ALA A 541 -30.08 30.12 1.66
N TYR A 542 -28.79 30.44 1.75
CA TYR A 542 -27.72 29.45 1.88
C TYR A 542 -27.71 28.75 3.24
N GLN A 543 -27.84 29.48 4.36
CA GLN A 543 -27.87 28.90 5.71
C GLN A 543 -28.99 27.85 5.87
N LEU A 544 -30.07 28.01 5.12
CA LEU A 544 -31.24 27.15 5.15
C LEU A 544 -31.12 25.89 4.28
N LEU A 545 -30.03 25.70 3.52
CA LEU A 545 -29.86 24.54 2.63
C LEU A 545 -29.99 23.20 3.38
N GLY A 546 -30.77 22.29 2.82
CA GLY A 546 -31.13 21.01 3.41
C GLY A 546 -32.34 21.04 4.36
N THR A 547 -32.85 22.22 4.75
CA THR A 547 -34.07 22.33 5.58
C THR A 547 -35.26 21.67 4.90
N GLU A 548 -36.02 20.85 5.63
CA GLU A 548 -37.10 20.04 5.05
C GLU A 548 -38.20 20.89 4.37
N TYR A 549 -38.82 20.32 3.33
CA TYR A 549 -40.01 20.92 2.72
C TYR A 549 -41.26 20.59 3.54
N HIS A 550 -41.99 21.62 3.98
CA HIS A 550 -43.27 21.47 4.65
C HIS A 550 -44.32 22.41 4.04
N LEU A 551 -45.47 21.86 3.63
CA LEU A 551 -46.55 22.65 3.02
C LEU A 551 -47.18 23.60 4.05
N GLY A 552 -47.11 24.91 3.80
CA GLY A 552 -47.48 25.95 4.76
C GLY A 552 -46.33 26.39 5.67
N GLY A 553 -45.20 25.68 5.67
CA GLY A 553 -44.01 25.99 6.47
C GLY A 553 -43.34 27.31 6.07
N ALA A 554 -42.82 28.04 7.06
CA ALA A 554 -42.23 29.37 6.91
C ALA A 554 -41.21 29.69 8.05
N SER A 555 -40.58 28.68 8.65
CA SER A 555 -39.44 28.87 9.58
C SER A 555 -38.56 27.61 9.60
N PRO A 556 -37.28 27.70 10.01
CA PRO A 556 -36.35 26.58 9.96
C PRO A 556 -36.83 25.33 10.75
N GLU A 557 -37.50 25.54 11.89
CA GLU A 557 -37.98 24.46 12.76
C GLU A 557 -39.27 23.79 12.25
N GLN A 558 -39.98 24.44 11.33
CA GLN A 558 -41.21 23.94 10.71
C GLN A 558 -40.96 23.34 9.32
N GLY A 559 -39.79 23.60 8.73
CA GLY A 559 -39.57 23.47 7.30
C GLY A 559 -40.24 24.57 6.49
N PHE A 560 -40.00 24.60 5.19
CA PHE A 560 -40.47 25.65 4.27
C PHE A 560 -41.31 25.10 3.12
N ASP A 561 -42.26 25.89 2.62
CA ASP A 561 -42.65 25.82 1.20
C ASP A 561 -42.01 26.96 0.39
N THR A 562 -42.24 26.97 -0.91
CA THR A 562 -41.56 27.89 -1.84
C THR A 562 -41.82 29.36 -1.51
N GLY A 563 -43.04 29.72 -1.11
CA GLY A 563 -43.38 31.09 -0.71
C GLY A 563 -42.88 31.44 0.70
N GLY A 564 -42.95 30.48 1.62
CA GLY A 564 -42.50 30.65 3.00
C GLY A 564 -40.99 30.79 3.14
N LEU A 565 -40.20 30.07 2.32
CA LEU A 565 -38.75 30.25 2.23
C LEU A 565 -38.42 31.70 1.85
N VAL A 566 -38.97 32.17 0.74
CA VAL A 566 -38.70 33.51 0.21
C VAL A 566 -39.16 34.61 1.16
N GLN A 567 -40.32 34.45 1.79
CA GLN A 567 -40.81 35.39 2.81
C GLN A 567 -39.85 35.50 4.00
N TYR A 568 -39.39 34.37 4.53
CA TYR A 568 -38.45 34.33 5.66
C TYR A 568 -37.09 34.92 5.29
N VAL A 569 -36.51 34.45 4.18
CA VAL A 569 -35.21 34.90 3.65
C VAL A 569 -35.17 36.42 3.41
N TYR A 570 -36.19 36.99 2.80
CA TYR A 570 -36.25 38.44 2.57
C TYR A 570 -36.52 39.24 3.85
N ASN A 571 -37.19 38.65 4.84
CA ASN A 571 -37.47 39.33 6.10
C ASN A 571 -36.24 39.36 7.03
N GLU A 572 -35.56 38.22 7.25
CA GLU A 572 -34.37 38.16 8.09
C GLU A 572 -33.15 38.78 7.36
N GLY A 573 -32.92 38.43 6.09
CA GLY A 573 -31.73 38.84 5.35
C GLY A 573 -31.75 40.27 4.78
N LEU A 574 -32.93 40.85 4.54
CA LEU A 574 -33.08 42.19 3.92
C LEU A 574 -34.07 43.13 4.66
N ASN A 575 -34.74 42.68 5.72
CA ASN A 575 -35.82 43.42 6.41
C ASN A 575 -37.01 43.81 5.48
N ILE A 576 -37.32 42.95 4.50
CA ILE A 576 -38.44 43.13 3.56
C ILE A 576 -39.55 42.12 3.91
N ASP A 577 -40.66 42.61 4.47
CA ASP A 577 -41.86 41.81 4.77
C ASP A 577 -42.65 41.47 3.49
N LEU A 578 -42.22 40.44 2.78
CA LEU A 578 -42.90 39.95 1.57
C LEU A 578 -44.17 39.15 1.92
N PRO A 579 -45.22 39.21 1.08
CA PRO A 579 -46.45 38.44 1.27
C PRO A 579 -46.23 36.93 1.11
N ARG A 580 -47.20 36.13 1.60
CA ARG A 580 -46.99 34.69 1.86
C ARG A 580 -46.96 33.82 0.59
N TYR A 581 -47.56 34.27 -0.51
CA TYR A 581 -47.73 33.46 -1.73
C TYR A 581 -47.01 34.07 -2.94
N GLY A 582 -46.44 33.21 -3.79
CA GLY A 582 -45.61 33.63 -4.93
C GLY A 582 -46.32 34.51 -5.95
N ASP A 583 -47.64 34.39 -6.10
CA ASP A 583 -48.44 35.26 -6.97
C ASP A 583 -48.72 36.63 -6.36
N GLU A 584 -48.66 36.78 -5.03
CA GLU A 584 -48.66 38.08 -4.34
C GLU A 584 -47.27 38.72 -4.43
N GLN A 585 -46.21 37.97 -4.12
CA GLN A 585 -44.81 38.42 -4.23
C GLN A 585 -44.49 38.95 -5.65
N TRP A 586 -44.96 38.25 -6.69
CA TRP A 586 -44.85 38.65 -8.10
C TRP A 586 -45.54 39.98 -8.45
N GLN A 587 -46.55 40.40 -7.69
CA GLN A 587 -47.28 41.66 -7.90
C GLN A 587 -46.60 42.87 -7.23
N GLU A 588 -45.80 42.64 -6.19
CA GLU A 588 -45.11 43.71 -5.46
C GLU A 588 -43.73 44.05 -6.05
N GLY A 589 -43.01 43.04 -6.58
CA GLY A 589 -41.68 43.24 -7.14
C GLY A 589 -41.63 43.92 -8.51
N THR A 590 -40.54 44.64 -8.77
CA THR A 590 -40.24 45.32 -10.05
C THR A 590 -39.73 44.32 -11.09
N GLU A 591 -40.14 44.45 -12.36
CA GLU A 591 -39.78 43.50 -13.42
C GLU A 591 -38.31 43.61 -13.86
N VAL A 592 -37.56 42.52 -13.75
CA VAL A 592 -36.18 42.41 -14.25
C VAL A 592 -36.13 41.54 -15.50
N SER A 593 -35.42 42.01 -16.52
CA SER A 593 -35.21 41.23 -17.75
C SER A 593 -34.12 40.17 -17.51
N ARG A 594 -34.25 38.97 -18.11
CA ARG A 594 -33.34 37.84 -17.85
C ARG A 594 -31.86 38.12 -18.20
N GLY A 595 -31.56 39.18 -18.96
CA GLY A 595 -30.18 39.63 -19.23
C GLY A 595 -29.62 40.65 -18.23
N GLN A 596 -30.36 40.95 -17.17
CA GLN A 596 -30.08 41.94 -16.12
C GLN A 596 -30.42 41.40 -14.73
N ILE A 597 -30.59 40.08 -14.59
CA ILE A 597 -30.91 39.44 -13.30
C ILE A 597 -29.63 39.34 -12.46
N GLU A 598 -29.69 39.86 -11.24
CA GLU A 598 -28.56 39.99 -10.32
C GLU A 598 -28.77 39.12 -9.07
N SER A 599 -27.71 38.80 -8.33
CA SER A 599 -27.81 37.92 -7.15
C SER A 599 -28.77 38.51 -6.13
N GLY A 600 -29.63 37.69 -5.54
CA GLY A 600 -30.75 38.11 -4.70
C GLY A 600 -32.10 38.06 -5.43
N ASP A 601 -32.18 38.47 -6.70
CA ASP A 601 -33.44 38.56 -7.47
C ASP A 601 -34.29 37.27 -7.41
N LEU A 602 -35.61 37.42 -7.37
CA LEU A 602 -36.51 36.26 -7.43
C LEU A 602 -36.81 35.84 -8.87
N MET A 603 -36.51 34.58 -9.19
CA MET A 603 -37.00 33.90 -10.41
C MET A 603 -38.32 33.19 -10.13
N PHE A 604 -39.31 33.38 -11.01
CA PHE A 604 -40.64 32.79 -10.86
C PHE A 604 -40.91 31.70 -11.91
N PHE A 605 -41.52 30.60 -11.46
CA PHE A 605 -41.75 29.40 -12.25
C PHE A 605 -43.19 28.87 -12.13
N GLN A 606 -43.72 28.32 -13.23
CA GLN A 606 -45.07 27.79 -13.30
C GLN A 606 -45.16 26.38 -12.69
N GLY A 607 -45.68 26.28 -11.46
CA GLY A 607 -46.12 25.04 -10.82
C GLY A 607 -47.65 24.89 -10.84
N SER A 608 -48.20 24.26 -9.80
CA SER A 608 -49.64 24.33 -9.46
C SER A 608 -50.08 25.70 -8.94
N SER A 609 -49.12 26.44 -8.39
CA SER A 609 -49.15 27.88 -8.11
C SER A 609 -47.95 28.52 -8.83
N LEU A 610 -47.77 29.83 -8.71
CA LEU A 610 -46.49 30.44 -9.05
C LEU A 610 -45.46 30.07 -7.96
N ILE A 611 -44.27 29.62 -8.38
CA ILE A 611 -43.17 29.21 -7.51
C ILE A 611 -42.09 30.30 -7.58
N PRO A 612 -41.82 31.03 -6.48
CA PRO A 612 -40.66 31.91 -6.36
C PRO A 612 -39.41 31.08 -6.00
N ALA A 613 -38.23 31.61 -6.32
CA ALA A 613 -36.93 31.05 -5.98
C ALA A 613 -35.87 32.17 -5.98
N VAL A 614 -34.93 32.15 -5.04
CA VAL A 614 -33.85 33.15 -4.95
C VAL A 614 -32.79 32.84 -6.00
N TYR A 615 -32.39 33.81 -6.81
CA TYR A 615 -31.29 33.68 -7.75
C TYR A 615 -29.95 33.93 -7.06
N ILE A 616 -28.98 33.04 -7.28
CA ILE A 616 -27.66 33.07 -6.62
C ILE A 616 -26.52 33.30 -7.62
N GLY A 617 -26.82 33.94 -8.76
CA GLY A 617 -25.93 34.03 -9.91
C GLY A 617 -25.89 32.77 -10.77
N ASN A 618 -25.00 32.75 -11.76
CA ASN A 618 -24.54 31.54 -12.48
C ASN A 618 -25.59 30.58 -13.07
N ASN A 619 -26.80 31.06 -13.42
CA ASN A 619 -27.97 30.21 -13.77
C ASN A 619 -28.39 29.23 -12.65
N GLN A 620 -28.11 29.54 -11.38
CA GLN A 620 -28.49 28.73 -10.22
C GLN A 620 -29.52 29.47 -9.34
N ILE A 621 -30.40 28.71 -8.70
CA ILE A 621 -31.43 29.22 -7.78
C ILE A 621 -31.47 28.40 -6.48
N ILE A 622 -31.83 29.02 -5.36
CA ILE A 622 -32.23 28.31 -4.13
C ILE A 622 -33.75 28.27 -4.04
N VAL A 623 -34.31 27.08 -3.81
CA VAL A 623 -35.77 26.87 -3.73
C VAL A 623 -36.13 25.67 -2.84
N ALA A 624 -37.24 25.77 -2.11
CA ALA A 624 -37.79 24.67 -1.32
C ALA A 624 -38.48 23.61 -2.21
N THR A 625 -38.02 22.37 -2.15
CA THR A 625 -38.47 21.26 -3.00
C THR A 625 -38.96 20.06 -2.19
N GLN A 626 -40.02 19.39 -2.68
CA GLN A 626 -40.67 18.26 -1.99
C GLN A 626 -39.78 17.01 -1.75
N PHE A 627 -38.59 16.95 -2.35
CA PHE A 627 -37.69 15.79 -2.29
C PHE A 627 -36.30 16.09 -1.73
N SER A 628 -35.87 17.35 -1.74
CA SER A 628 -34.51 17.75 -1.34
C SER A 628 -34.49 18.90 -0.33
N GLY A 629 -35.67 19.31 0.18
CA GLY A 629 -35.78 20.49 1.03
C GLY A 629 -35.42 21.76 0.28
N VAL A 630 -34.96 22.77 1.01
CA VAL A 630 -34.28 23.96 0.46
C VAL A 630 -33.00 23.50 -0.24
N ALA A 631 -32.90 23.69 -1.55
CA ALA A 631 -31.79 23.18 -2.34
C ALA A 631 -31.38 24.13 -3.48
N VAL A 632 -30.08 24.14 -3.80
CA VAL A 632 -29.55 24.75 -5.02
C VAL A 632 -30.00 23.92 -6.23
N ILE A 633 -30.53 24.60 -7.24
CA ILE A 633 -30.92 24.03 -8.53
C ILE A 633 -30.19 24.76 -9.64
N ASP A 634 -29.41 24.02 -10.41
CA ASP A 634 -28.79 24.49 -11.65
C ASP A 634 -29.80 24.47 -12.81
N LEU A 635 -30.03 25.63 -13.44
CA LEU A 635 -30.96 25.80 -14.56
C LEU A 635 -30.35 25.42 -15.92
N THR A 636 -29.03 25.23 -16.01
CA THR A 636 -28.36 24.73 -17.22
C THR A 636 -28.67 23.25 -17.42
N THR A 637 -28.55 22.47 -16.35
CA THR A 637 -28.64 21.00 -16.37
C THR A 637 -30.01 20.45 -15.97
N SER A 638 -30.98 21.31 -15.61
CA SER A 638 -32.33 20.89 -15.21
C SER A 638 -33.32 20.87 -16.38
N ALA A 639 -33.95 19.72 -16.61
CA ALA A 639 -35.06 19.60 -17.55
C ALA A 639 -36.42 20.09 -16.99
N TYR A 640 -36.51 20.43 -15.69
CA TYR A 640 -37.77 20.80 -15.05
C TYR A 640 -38.02 22.31 -15.05
N TRP A 641 -37.05 23.11 -14.59
CA TRP A 641 -37.25 24.53 -14.27
C TRP A 641 -37.24 25.46 -15.49
N PRO A 642 -36.29 25.37 -16.45
CA PRO A 642 -36.25 26.30 -17.60
C PRO A 642 -37.53 26.31 -18.46
N PRO A 643 -38.21 25.18 -18.76
CA PRO A 643 -39.49 25.17 -19.47
C PRO A 643 -40.68 25.76 -18.68
N ARG A 644 -40.47 26.11 -17.40
CA ARG A 644 -41.48 26.68 -16.49
C ARG A 644 -41.22 28.14 -16.13
N TYR A 645 -40.08 28.72 -16.50
CA TYR A 645 -39.73 30.10 -16.17
C TYR A 645 -40.76 31.09 -16.72
N VAL A 646 -41.26 31.97 -15.84
CA VAL A 646 -42.30 32.98 -16.12
C VAL A 646 -41.68 34.36 -16.28
N GLY A 647 -40.72 34.70 -15.40
CA GLY A 647 -40.04 35.99 -15.36
C GLY A 647 -39.27 36.15 -14.04
N SER A 648 -38.65 37.31 -13.84
CA SER A 648 -37.93 37.65 -12.60
C SER A 648 -38.41 38.97 -12.00
N ARG A 649 -38.27 39.11 -10.68
CA ARG A 649 -38.51 40.35 -9.95
C ARG A 649 -37.34 40.72 -9.07
N THR A 650 -37.08 42.02 -8.97
CA THR A 650 -36.29 42.62 -7.90
C THR A 650 -37.18 43.35 -6.89
N TYR A 651 -36.66 43.60 -5.70
CA TYR A 651 -37.38 44.27 -4.61
C TYR A 651 -36.48 45.38 -4.07
N GLU A 652 -36.79 46.62 -4.45
CA GLU A 652 -36.01 47.79 -4.04
C GLU A 652 -36.05 47.94 -2.52
N ARG A 653 -34.89 47.77 -1.86
CA ARG A 653 -34.68 48.18 -0.47
C ARG A 653 -35.07 49.65 -0.35
N SER A 654 -35.82 50.02 0.68
CA SER A 654 -35.96 51.43 1.05
C SER A 654 -34.63 51.91 1.62
N GLU A 655 -33.73 52.39 0.74
CA GLU A 655 -32.46 53.00 1.13
C GLU A 655 -32.70 54.33 1.86
N GLU A 656 -32.93 54.26 3.17
CA GLU A 656 -32.42 55.31 4.06
C GLU A 656 -30.90 55.13 4.15
N GLU A 657 -30.21 55.67 3.13
CA GLU A 657 -28.74 55.67 3.05
C GLU A 657 -28.14 56.25 4.34
N SER A 658 -27.24 55.51 5.01
CA SER A 658 -26.50 56.08 6.14
C SER A 658 -25.74 57.31 5.70
N ARG A 659 -25.99 58.40 6.40
CA ARG A 659 -25.37 59.70 6.12
C ARG A 659 -23.87 59.67 6.42
N GLU A 660 -23.46 58.82 7.35
CA GLU A 660 -22.09 58.51 7.73
C GLU A 660 -21.37 57.77 6.61
N ALA A 661 -21.97 56.71 6.06
CA ALA A 661 -21.40 55.98 4.92
C ALA A 661 -21.20 56.90 3.71
N GLN A 662 -22.21 57.71 3.36
CA GLN A 662 -22.11 58.71 2.28
C GLN A 662 -20.97 59.71 2.50
N LEU A 663 -20.79 60.21 3.73
CA LEU A 663 -19.73 61.16 4.05
C LEU A 663 -18.35 60.49 4.04
N ALA A 664 -18.23 59.28 4.58
CA ALA A 664 -16.97 58.54 4.61
C ALA A 664 -16.49 58.16 3.20
N GLU A 665 -17.40 57.75 2.32
CA GLU A 665 -17.11 57.49 0.90
C GLU A 665 -16.78 58.79 0.14
N ALA A 666 -17.44 59.91 0.47
CA ALA A 666 -17.13 61.22 -0.13
C ALA A 666 -15.75 61.78 0.27
N TYR A 667 -15.18 61.36 1.41
CA TYR A 667 -13.80 61.69 1.79
C TYR A 667 -12.73 60.84 1.05
N SER A 668 -13.11 59.83 0.26
CA SER A 668 -12.18 58.92 -0.40
C SER A 668 -11.14 59.65 -1.28
N GLY A 669 -9.86 59.43 -0.99
CA GLY A 669 -8.74 60.08 -1.65
C GLY A 669 -8.35 61.46 -1.10
N GLU A 670 -9.09 62.02 -0.13
CA GLU A 670 -8.64 63.21 0.60
C GLU A 670 -7.54 62.89 1.61
N SER A 671 -6.67 63.87 1.88
CA SER A 671 -5.59 63.72 2.87
C SER A 671 -6.10 64.05 4.27
N TYR A 672 -5.86 63.13 5.21
CA TYR A 672 -6.30 63.22 6.59
C TYR A 672 -5.11 63.15 7.55
N ALA A 673 -4.99 64.15 8.42
CA ALA A 673 -3.85 64.31 9.33
C ALA A 673 -4.15 63.88 10.77
N GLY A 674 -5.35 63.36 11.03
CA GLY A 674 -5.76 62.78 12.32
C GLY A 674 -5.74 61.25 12.30
N THR A 675 -6.02 60.65 13.45
CA THR A 675 -6.20 59.20 13.59
C THR A 675 -7.52 58.72 12.99
N SER A 676 -7.63 57.41 12.74
CA SER A 676 -8.89 56.77 12.34
C SER A 676 -10.03 57.01 13.34
N GLY A 677 -9.77 56.97 14.65
CA GLY A 677 -10.77 57.31 15.67
C GLY A 677 -11.25 58.77 15.64
N GLU A 678 -10.40 59.70 15.23
CA GLU A 678 -10.79 61.10 14.97
C GLU A 678 -11.63 61.24 13.69
N PHE A 679 -11.35 60.44 12.66
CA PHE A 679 -12.15 60.37 11.43
C PHE A 679 -13.55 59.81 11.69
N ILE A 680 -13.70 58.69 12.40
CA ILE A 680 -15.03 58.16 12.79
C ILE A 680 -15.82 59.23 13.55
N LYS A 681 -15.19 59.87 14.55
CA LYS A 681 -15.82 60.94 15.31
C LYS A 681 -16.29 62.08 14.40
N GLN A 682 -15.47 62.52 13.44
CA GLN A 682 -15.82 63.61 12.55
C GLN A 682 -17.01 63.25 11.66
N VAL A 683 -16.99 62.05 11.04
CA VAL A 683 -18.07 61.63 10.13
C VAL A 683 -19.41 61.49 10.86
N PHE A 684 -19.44 60.97 12.09
CA PHE A 684 -20.66 60.92 12.90
C PHE A 684 -21.13 62.29 13.42
N GLU A 685 -20.21 63.20 13.75
CA GLU A 685 -20.54 64.58 14.16
C GLU A 685 -21.07 65.42 12.97
N GLU A 686 -20.63 65.14 11.74
CA GLU A 686 -21.11 65.79 10.50
C GLU A 686 -22.33 65.09 9.86
N GLY A 687 -22.52 63.79 10.08
CA GLY A 687 -23.60 62.97 9.49
C GLY A 687 -24.90 63.04 10.28
N SER A 688 -24.90 62.49 11.49
CA SER A 688 -26.06 62.41 12.40
C SER A 688 -25.99 63.38 13.59
N GLY A 689 -24.85 64.06 13.77
CA GLY A 689 -24.60 64.93 14.92
C GLY A 689 -24.23 64.18 16.20
N ILE A 690 -23.87 62.89 16.09
CA ILE A 690 -23.50 62.04 17.22
C ILE A 690 -22.04 62.34 17.62
N ILE A 691 -21.85 62.95 18.79
CA ILE A 691 -20.52 63.36 19.28
C ILE A 691 -19.82 62.16 19.96
N LEU A 692 -19.06 61.41 19.16
CA LEU A 692 -18.28 60.26 19.63
C LEU A 692 -16.94 60.66 20.29
N PRO A 693 -16.33 59.77 21.11
CA PRO A 693 -14.95 59.94 21.58
C PRO A 693 -13.94 59.62 20.47
N ALA A 694 -12.79 60.31 20.48
CA ALA A 694 -11.75 60.15 19.46
C ALA A 694 -10.78 58.97 19.69
N THR A 695 -10.72 58.41 20.91
CA THR A 695 -9.75 57.35 21.26
C THR A 695 -10.36 55.96 21.13
N MET A 696 -9.63 55.03 20.49
CA MET A 696 -10.16 53.72 20.08
C MET A 696 -10.81 52.92 21.22
N ASP A 697 -10.16 52.84 22.38
CA ASP A 697 -10.69 52.16 23.57
C ASP A 697 -12.06 52.68 24.01
N MET A 698 -12.32 53.98 23.82
CA MET A 698 -13.59 54.62 24.18
C MET A 698 -14.61 54.51 23.06
N LEU A 699 -14.18 54.63 21.80
CA LEU A 699 -15.03 54.50 20.62
C LEU A 699 -15.65 53.09 20.55
N ARG A 700 -14.83 52.06 20.80
CA ARG A 700 -15.25 50.64 20.87
C ARG A 700 -16.21 50.31 22.02
N GLN A 701 -16.42 51.23 22.97
CA GLN A 701 -17.42 51.09 24.04
C GLN A 701 -18.78 51.72 23.69
N HIS A 702 -18.90 52.39 22.55
CA HIS A 702 -20.17 52.97 22.08
C HIS A 702 -20.83 52.06 21.05
N GLY A 703 -22.17 52.03 21.07
CA GLY A 703 -22.96 51.20 20.17
C GLY A 703 -23.09 49.74 20.59
N GLU A 704 -24.14 49.10 20.10
CA GLU A 704 -24.38 47.68 20.25
C GLU A 704 -23.37 46.91 19.38
N LYS A 705 -22.86 45.77 19.87
CA LYS A 705 -21.93 44.94 19.09
C LYS A 705 -22.71 44.11 18.09
N VAL A 706 -22.40 44.28 16.82
CA VAL A 706 -22.92 43.48 15.71
C VAL A 706 -21.86 42.50 15.23
N HIS A 707 -22.30 41.37 14.67
CA HIS A 707 -21.45 40.41 13.97
C HIS A 707 -20.98 40.97 12.61
N ILE A 708 -19.99 40.33 11.98
CA ILE A 708 -19.53 40.74 10.65
C ILE A 708 -20.63 40.58 9.60
N GLU A 709 -21.38 39.47 9.64
CA GLU A 709 -22.50 39.19 8.75
C GLU A 709 -23.70 40.12 8.98
N GLU A 710 -23.80 40.74 10.16
CA GLU A 710 -24.89 41.66 10.53
C GLU A 710 -24.61 43.12 10.14
N LEU A 711 -23.42 43.45 9.62
CA LEU A 711 -22.99 44.83 9.36
C LEU A 711 -23.89 45.57 8.35
N GLU A 712 -24.33 46.77 8.71
CA GLU A 712 -25.10 47.68 7.84
C GLU A 712 -24.28 48.92 7.47
N ARG A 713 -24.62 49.55 6.34
CA ARG A 713 -23.95 50.77 5.84
C ARG A 713 -24.01 51.83 6.96
N GLY A 714 -22.86 52.30 7.41
CA GLY A 714 -22.72 53.24 8.53
C GLY A 714 -22.16 52.63 9.83
N ASP A 715 -22.19 51.31 10.01
CA ASP A 715 -21.62 50.68 11.20
C ASP A 715 -20.10 50.90 11.32
N ILE A 716 -19.61 51.02 12.56
CA ILE A 716 -18.19 51.25 12.85
C ILE A 716 -17.48 49.90 12.98
N MET A 717 -16.50 49.65 12.12
CA MET A 717 -15.65 48.46 12.15
C MET A 717 -14.37 48.72 12.93
N PHE A 718 -13.85 47.72 13.65
CA PHE A 718 -12.60 47.81 14.42
C PHE A 718 -11.63 46.70 14.05
N PHE A 719 -10.40 47.04 13.66
CA PHE A 719 -9.38 46.07 13.24
C PHE A 719 -8.16 46.07 14.16
N ALA A 720 -7.57 44.88 14.31
CA ALA A 720 -6.31 44.62 15.01
C ALA A 720 -5.11 45.32 14.36
N GLY A 721 -3.98 45.38 15.08
CA GLY A 721 -2.67 45.75 14.55
C GLY A 721 -2.06 44.71 13.60
N GLU A 722 -0.93 45.04 12.97
CA GLU A 722 -0.20 44.13 12.06
C GLU A 722 0.32 42.86 12.75
N ASP A 723 0.63 42.94 14.06
CA ASP A 723 1.13 41.82 14.87
C ASP A 723 0.03 40.80 15.29
N GLY A 724 -1.26 41.09 15.04
CA GLY A 724 -2.39 40.20 15.31
C GLY A 724 -2.76 40.04 16.80
N GLY A 725 -3.83 40.73 17.26
CA GLY A 725 -4.36 40.56 18.61
C GLY A 725 -5.54 41.47 18.96
N ASP A 726 -6.14 41.26 20.14
CA ASP A 726 -7.43 41.84 20.57
C ASP A 726 -7.52 43.38 20.64
N THR A 727 -6.39 44.08 20.48
CA THR A 727 -6.31 45.55 20.57
C THR A 727 -6.65 46.18 19.22
N ALA A 728 -7.67 47.04 19.19
CA ALA A 728 -8.05 47.76 17.99
C ALA A 728 -7.07 48.91 17.72
N GLU A 729 -6.46 48.93 16.54
CA GLU A 729 -5.53 49.98 16.09
C GLU A 729 -6.11 50.82 14.94
N LEU A 730 -7.02 50.24 14.16
CA LEU A 730 -7.76 50.92 13.09
C LEU A 730 -9.27 50.85 13.36
N ALA A 731 -9.99 51.90 12.98
CA ALA A 731 -11.43 51.86 12.79
C ALA A 731 -11.82 52.37 11.40
N ALA A 732 -12.95 51.88 10.90
CA ALA A 732 -13.52 52.23 9.61
C ALA A 732 -15.04 52.40 9.70
N ILE A 733 -15.64 52.98 8.67
CA ILE A 733 -17.10 53.02 8.48
C ILE A 733 -17.43 52.04 7.36
N TYR A 734 -18.34 51.09 7.63
CA TYR A 734 -18.79 50.13 6.62
C TYR A 734 -19.66 50.81 5.57
N LEU A 735 -19.40 50.52 4.30
CA LEU A 735 -20.09 51.11 3.14
C LEU A 735 -21.06 50.13 2.46
N GLY A 736 -21.15 48.88 2.94
CA GLY A 736 -21.84 47.78 2.27
C GLY A 736 -20.92 46.96 1.37
N GLU A 737 -21.36 45.77 0.95
CA GLU A 737 -20.69 44.95 -0.08
C GLU A 737 -19.22 44.62 0.23
N GLY A 738 -18.85 44.36 1.49
CA GLY A 738 -17.45 44.16 1.87
C GLY A 738 -16.61 45.45 1.95
N ARG A 739 -17.13 46.58 1.45
CA ARG A 739 -16.40 47.86 1.33
C ARG A 739 -16.45 48.67 2.62
N PHE A 740 -15.36 49.36 2.94
CA PHE A 740 -15.25 50.26 4.09
C PHE A 740 -14.37 51.48 3.79
N ALA A 741 -14.59 52.58 4.52
CA ALA A 741 -13.76 53.79 4.47
C ALA A 741 -12.93 53.95 5.75
N ALA A 742 -11.60 54.06 5.62
CA ALA A 742 -10.66 54.18 6.74
C ALA A 742 -9.53 55.17 6.45
N VAL A 743 -8.91 55.72 7.49
CA VAL A 743 -7.66 56.48 7.36
C VAL A 743 -6.49 55.51 7.26
N LEU A 744 -5.92 55.37 6.06
CA LEU A 744 -4.74 54.55 5.79
C LEU A 744 -3.56 55.48 5.44
N GLY A 745 -2.55 55.54 6.30
CA GLY A 745 -1.46 56.50 6.20
C GLY A 745 -1.92 57.93 6.51
N GLU A 746 -1.73 58.85 5.56
CA GLU A 746 -2.17 60.26 5.64
C GLU A 746 -3.36 60.55 4.71
N THR A 747 -4.16 59.52 4.37
CA THR A 747 -5.25 59.56 3.38
C THR A 747 -6.45 58.73 3.83
N VAL A 748 -7.67 59.19 3.54
CA VAL A 748 -8.87 58.34 3.59
C VAL A 748 -8.88 57.45 2.35
N ALA A 749 -8.96 56.14 2.55
CA ALA A 749 -9.07 55.15 1.51
C ALA A 749 -10.38 54.38 1.66
N VAL A 750 -11.05 54.13 0.54
CA VAL A 750 -12.05 53.06 0.44
C VAL A 750 -11.33 51.78 0.08
N THR A 751 -11.64 50.71 0.80
CA THR A 751 -11.01 49.38 0.67
C THR A 751 -12.10 48.32 0.82
N ASP A 752 -11.83 47.11 0.34
CA ASP A 752 -12.79 46.02 0.23
C ASP A 752 -12.21 44.78 0.93
N MET A 753 -12.88 44.32 1.99
CA MET A 753 -12.41 43.18 2.80
C MET A 753 -12.62 41.83 2.10
N ASN A 754 -13.58 41.73 1.19
CA ASN A 754 -13.90 40.49 0.47
C ASN A 754 -12.80 40.19 -0.58
N THR A 755 -12.10 41.22 -1.06
CA THR A 755 -10.98 41.08 -2.02
C THR A 755 -9.60 40.83 -1.40
N ASP A 756 -9.43 41.02 -0.08
CA ASP A 756 -8.13 40.88 0.60
C ASP A 756 -8.27 40.35 2.04
N GLN A 757 -7.91 39.07 2.21
CA GLN A 757 -7.99 38.28 3.45
C GLN A 757 -7.29 38.95 4.66
N TYR A 758 -6.31 39.82 4.42
CA TYR A 758 -5.63 40.63 5.45
C TYR A 758 -6.60 41.48 6.30
N TRP A 759 -7.73 41.92 5.74
CA TRP A 759 -8.74 42.68 6.47
C TRP A 759 -9.68 41.78 7.28
N ILE A 760 -10.06 40.63 6.73
CA ILE A 760 -10.92 39.64 7.40
C ILE A 760 -10.20 39.09 8.64
N GLU A 761 -8.94 38.66 8.50
CA GLU A 761 -8.13 38.12 9.62
C GLU A 761 -7.87 39.14 10.74
N ARG A 762 -8.02 40.43 10.45
CA ARG A 762 -7.80 41.52 11.42
C ARG A 762 -9.08 42.10 12.01
N LEU A 763 -10.27 41.73 11.52
CA LEU A 763 -11.52 42.31 12.03
C LEU A 763 -11.84 41.78 13.44
N LEU A 764 -12.03 42.70 14.40
CA LEU A 764 -12.32 42.38 15.80
C LEU A 764 -13.81 42.43 16.13
N GLU A 765 -14.53 43.42 15.58
CA GLU A 765 -15.98 43.62 15.74
C GLU A 765 -16.54 44.79 14.91
N GLY A 766 -17.85 44.75 14.68
CA GLY A 766 -18.67 45.91 14.32
C GLY A 766 -19.37 46.55 15.52
N ARG A 767 -19.75 47.82 15.38
CA ARG A 767 -20.58 48.58 16.33
C ARG A 767 -21.66 49.40 15.63
N ARG A 768 -22.90 49.22 16.05
CA ARG A 768 -24.07 49.97 15.57
C ARG A 768 -24.51 51.03 16.58
N LEU A 769 -24.78 52.24 16.11
CA LEU A 769 -25.22 53.36 16.94
C LEU A 769 -26.72 53.64 16.71
N THR A 770 -27.54 53.34 17.71
CA THR A 770 -29.01 53.27 17.60
C THR A 770 -29.77 54.47 18.19
N GLU A 771 -29.08 55.56 18.56
CA GLU A 771 -29.70 56.78 19.09
C GLU A 771 -29.74 57.95 18.08
N GLN A 772 -30.92 58.26 17.55
CA GLN A 772 -31.18 59.59 16.99
C GLN A 772 -31.30 60.63 18.13
N PRO A 773 -30.81 61.87 17.95
CA PRO A 773 -30.99 62.94 18.93
C PRO A 773 -32.45 63.42 19.03
N LEU A 774 -32.87 63.78 20.26
CA LEU A 774 -34.22 64.29 20.63
C LEU A 774 -34.48 65.75 20.22
#